data_AF-A0A1M6F279-F1
#
_entry.id   AF-A0A1M6F279-F1
#
_cell.length_a   1.000
_cell.length_b   1.000
_cell.length_c   1.000
_cell.angle_alpha   90.00
_cell.angle_beta   90.00
_cell.angle_gamma   90.00
#
_symmetry.space_group_name_H-M   'P 1'
#
loop_
_entity.id
_entity.type
_entity.pdbx_description
1 polymer ?
#
loop_
_entity_poly.entity_id
_entity_poly.type
_entity_poly.pdbx_seq_one_letter_code
_entity_poly.pdbx_strand_id
1 'polypeptide(L)'
;MNYTLEDLIIAYKKVKNDIYHDKSNISIFKIVDFEKYLIENLEVLLENLNNYNEQYFSSPDFFGGFNVCLKSTEITNSDRNDSGIYFSNHFEDSLVPNKIKYRYIGDNSIEFQILGSLWIDKIGVHLEKNVSKNSYGCRLDRPFQKENEFVDNLIRYSEKDYKKLDSHFRPYFLDYKRWQENSLTQIEKSLDENKKIAVLTTDIKGFYHSIDPFFLKEFFETSNEEQIFKHSNLNLIFCNCLQLWSEFNYEKIKNLGFDIAEKHIGIPIGLSASKVIANLFLHDLDKEIENNLNPLYYGRYVDDLIIVIEDKLGFKNSQDFWDFFKSKIFKLQLENLNDKKINFNIDTYWNFEKTITLNSDKEKLFILHGLSGKTFIETIKDTMNENSSEWRLLPDSEDDLLNLNKEVTSSSNDIKEISSNLRQADGVSIKRMKFALRLRNFENFTSTAPKKEWKKGLEDFIAICSDFIITPENIATYLKYIPRIFGLTVSTNTNELYLKLLKSYLNSWEILHKTKERNEILKKSESFLNLKIKESILSNIPIKLSNFDFLIYDYFLKSTTSSRSNFQKLQAYPLMLFLCDLHQKPFKNSLFENDWQKRNHSNKATNFYMLNVLGENCNTIDIKTYRDFFKNINQKFSSETNDSKILPNAIYFSTRKLNALELSMIYSQWSIDKDKYSTNFKSYFNLFNIPNISLEINDSYIDSNVSDSKFNLIKFPTKINTENPKLVLTNFLTTDESWKSNVRGDNFEPDSSRFTRINRIINDILKECSRSKINVDYIVLPELSMPRQSILDIAKKLKSKGISLITGVEYEKEYSQSIQNNYVGNVSNQLLYILNVNNGKYNDQIAIIQEKTIPAIHEESELFNVGGMRLNPKNNLKYIIEHNNFFFGGLICNDLLNIDYRQVLRGEIDTLFVVEWNQDIDMYNHIISATSNDLHCYVAQVNNRKYGDTRLRGPLKESYERDVARVRGGELDYFVVSSVNATALREFQRFYRSPNKPFKPVPTGFKMSEERRKKDLK
;
A
#
# COMPACT_ATOMS: atom_id res chain seq x y z
N MET A 1 -34.81 -11.50 13.32
CA MET A 1 -34.59 -10.27 12.52
C MET A 1 -34.54 -10.69 11.07
N ASN A 2 -35.23 -9.98 10.18
CA ASN A 2 -35.08 -10.17 8.74
C ASN A 2 -33.90 -9.32 8.27
N TYR A 3 -32.99 -9.93 7.50
CA TYR A 3 -31.88 -9.24 6.85
C TYR A 3 -32.33 -8.66 5.52
N THR A 4 -31.58 -7.69 5.01
CA THR A 4 -31.87 -7.03 3.73
C THR A 4 -30.79 -7.34 2.69
N LEU A 5 -31.11 -7.11 1.41
CA LEU A 5 -30.12 -7.18 0.33
C LEU A 5 -28.98 -6.16 0.55
N GLU A 6 -29.28 -5.00 1.17
CA GLU A 6 -28.26 -4.01 1.55
C GLU A 6 -27.20 -4.61 2.48
N ASP A 7 -27.63 -5.36 3.51
CA ASP A 7 -26.71 -5.98 4.45
C ASP A 7 -25.75 -6.94 3.74
N LEU A 8 -26.27 -7.73 2.79
CA LEU A 8 -25.46 -8.69 2.04
C LEU A 8 -24.54 -8.02 1.01
N ILE A 9 -24.95 -6.92 0.37
CA ILE A 9 -24.10 -6.12 -0.52
C ILE A 9 -22.91 -5.54 0.25
N ILE A 10 -23.15 -5.00 1.45
CA ILE A 10 -22.09 -4.45 2.31
C ILE A 10 -21.15 -5.56 2.80
N ALA A 11 -21.71 -6.70 3.22
CA ALA A 11 -20.92 -7.86 3.62
C ALA A 11 -20.04 -8.37 2.46
N TYR A 12 -20.62 -8.51 1.27
CA TYR A 12 -19.90 -8.91 0.07
C TYR A 12 -18.75 -7.96 -0.28
N LYS A 13 -18.98 -6.65 -0.23
CA LYS A 13 -17.94 -5.63 -0.46
C LYS A 13 -16.72 -5.86 0.44
N LYS A 14 -16.94 -6.15 1.72
CA LYS A 14 -15.86 -6.42 2.69
C LYS A 14 -15.19 -7.77 2.45
N VAL A 15 -15.97 -8.81 2.12
CA VAL A 15 -15.45 -10.14 1.75
C VAL A 15 -14.49 -10.03 0.57
N LYS A 16 -14.90 -9.35 -0.49
CA LYS A 16 -14.05 -9.17 -1.68
C LYS A 16 -12.71 -8.52 -1.32
N ASN A 17 -12.76 -7.48 -0.50
CA ASN A 17 -11.55 -6.76 -0.07
C ASN A 17 -10.66 -7.61 0.84
N ASP A 18 -11.25 -8.29 1.83
CA ASP A 18 -10.54 -9.19 2.74
C ASP A 18 -9.85 -10.33 1.99
N ILE A 19 -10.56 -10.97 1.05
CA ILE A 19 -10.04 -12.06 0.22
C ILE A 19 -8.95 -11.56 -0.73
N TYR A 20 -9.13 -10.39 -1.35
CA TYR A 20 -8.12 -9.82 -2.25
C TYR A 20 -6.78 -9.56 -1.52
N HIS A 21 -6.85 -9.08 -0.28
CA HIS A 21 -5.67 -8.84 0.53
C HIS A 21 -5.11 -10.11 1.19
N ASP A 22 -5.95 -11.12 1.44
CA ASP A 22 -5.50 -12.43 1.94
C ASP A 22 -5.05 -13.37 0.80
N LYS A 23 -3.76 -13.28 0.46
CA LYS A 23 -3.16 -14.09 -0.61
C LYS A 23 -3.00 -15.58 -0.25
N SER A 24 -3.49 -16.06 0.90
CA SER A 24 -3.28 -17.44 1.34
C SER A 24 -4.14 -18.48 0.63
N ASN A 25 -5.28 -18.12 0.04
CA ASN A 25 -6.24 -19.09 -0.52
C ASN A 25 -6.62 -18.82 -1.99
N ILE A 26 -7.05 -19.84 -2.73
CA ILE A 26 -7.50 -19.74 -4.13
C ILE A 26 -8.90 -19.14 -4.13
N SER A 27 -9.09 -18.00 -4.78
CA SER A 27 -10.29 -17.19 -4.55
C SER A 27 -10.66 -16.23 -5.66
N ILE A 28 -9.72 -15.88 -6.54
CA ILE A 28 -9.95 -14.89 -7.60
C ILE A 28 -11.02 -15.38 -8.57
N PHE A 29 -10.98 -16.66 -8.96
CA PHE A 29 -12.01 -17.22 -9.86
C PHE A 29 -13.37 -17.31 -9.19
N LYS A 30 -13.41 -17.73 -7.92
CA LYS A 30 -14.65 -17.81 -7.14
C LYS A 30 -15.35 -16.45 -7.08
N ILE A 31 -14.60 -15.35 -6.90
CA ILE A 31 -15.16 -14.00 -6.90
C ILE A 31 -15.71 -13.63 -8.28
N VAL A 32 -14.96 -13.87 -9.37
CA VAL A 32 -15.40 -13.52 -10.73
C VAL A 32 -16.67 -14.28 -11.11
N ASP A 33 -16.73 -15.58 -10.82
CA ASP A 33 -17.90 -16.41 -11.09
C ASP A 33 -19.11 -15.97 -10.26
N PHE A 34 -18.88 -15.57 -9.00
CA PHE A 34 -19.92 -15.04 -8.12
C PHE A 34 -20.44 -13.67 -8.59
N GLU A 35 -19.55 -12.75 -9.00
CA GLU A 35 -19.93 -11.40 -9.49
C GLU A 35 -20.71 -11.41 -10.79
N LYS A 36 -20.56 -12.47 -11.59
CA LYS A 36 -21.30 -12.63 -12.84
C LYS A 36 -22.81 -12.61 -12.61
N TYR A 37 -23.27 -13.17 -11.49
CA TYR A 37 -24.67 -13.23 -11.06
C TYR A 37 -24.82 -12.66 -9.65
N LEU A 38 -24.16 -11.52 -9.38
CA LEU A 38 -24.01 -10.99 -8.02
C LEU A 38 -25.35 -10.82 -7.30
N ILE A 39 -26.31 -10.14 -7.92
CA ILE A 39 -27.60 -9.85 -7.27
C ILE A 39 -28.40 -11.12 -7.06
N GLU A 40 -28.48 -11.98 -8.07
CA GLU A 40 -29.22 -13.25 -7.97
C GLU A 40 -28.63 -14.15 -6.87
N ASN A 41 -27.30 -14.26 -6.80
CA ASN A 41 -26.64 -15.05 -5.75
C ASN A 41 -26.91 -14.48 -4.35
N LEU A 42 -26.91 -13.15 -4.20
CA LEU A 42 -27.22 -12.51 -2.92
C LEU A 42 -28.71 -12.64 -2.55
N GLU A 43 -29.63 -12.59 -3.51
CA GLU A 43 -31.07 -12.81 -3.28
C GLU A 43 -31.36 -14.25 -2.84
N VAL A 44 -30.73 -15.25 -3.48
CA VAL A 44 -30.81 -16.66 -3.06
C VAL A 44 -30.27 -16.85 -1.64
N LEU A 45 -29.12 -16.24 -1.32
CA LEU A 45 -28.57 -16.29 0.03
C LEU A 45 -29.51 -15.62 1.05
N LEU A 46 -30.10 -14.48 0.69
CA LEU A 46 -31.02 -13.72 1.53
C LEU A 46 -32.30 -14.51 1.84
N GLU A 47 -32.89 -15.13 0.82
CA GLU A 47 -34.10 -15.95 0.97
C GLU A 47 -33.83 -17.12 1.91
N ASN A 48 -32.74 -17.86 1.70
CA ASN A 48 -32.38 -18.99 2.56
C ASN A 48 -32.05 -18.56 3.99
N LEU A 49 -31.40 -17.40 4.17
CA LEU A 49 -31.09 -16.84 5.48
C LEU A 49 -32.34 -16.42 6.26
N ASN A 50 -33.27 -15.72 5.61
CA ASN A 50 -34.50 -15.24 6.24
C ASN A 50 -35.51 -16.37 6.50
N ASN A 51 -35.51 -17.42 5.66
CA ASN A 51 -36.33 -18.62 5.85
C ASN A 51 -35.71 -19.68 6.77
N TYR A 52 -34.48 -19.45 7.27
CA TYR A 52 -33.75 -20.40 8.12
C TYR A 52 -33.64 -21.80 7.46
N ASN A 53 -33.22 -21.85 6.20
CA ASN A 53 -33.10 -23.11 5.46
C ASN A 53 -31.88 -23.93 5.92
N GLU A 54 -32.06 -24.79 6.92
CA GLU A 54 -31.00 -25.64 7.46
C GLU A 54 -30.34 -26.56 6.41
N GLN A 55 -31.10 -27.04 5.41
CA GLN A 55 -30.56 -27.92 4.37
C GLN A 55 -29.55 -27.18 3.48
N TYR A 56 -29.85 -25.92 3.15
CA TYR A 56 -28.95 -25.09 2.35
C TYR A 56 -27.61 -24.86 3.09
N PHE A 57 -27.68 -24.47 4.37
CA PHE A 57 -26.49 -24.17 5.18
C PHE A 57 -25.69 -25.40 5.62
N SER A 58 -26.32 -26.57 5.61
CA SER A 58 -25.67 -27.85 5.93
C SER A 58 -25.03 -28.53 4.71
N SER A 59 -25.09 -27.90 3.53
CA SER A 59 -24.49 -28.44 2.31
C SER A 59 -22.97 -28.25 2.28
N PRO A 60 -22.18 -29.26 1.89
CA PRO A 60 -20.74 -29.11 1.62
C PRO A 60 -20.40 -28.06 0.57
N ASP A 61 -21.32 -27.80 -0.38
CA ASP A 61 -21.13 -26.74 -1.38
C ASP A 61 -21.17 -25.35 -0.73
N PHE A 62 -21.89 -25.20 0.38
CA PHE A 62 -21.96 -23.95 1.14
C PHE A 62 -20.72 -23.78 2.02
N PHE A 63 -20.45 -24.66 2.98
CA PHE A 63 -19.35 -24.42 3.92
C PHE A 63 -17.96 -24.70 3.32
N GLY A 64 -17.87 -25.51 2.25
CA GLY A 64 -16.64 -25.75 1.50
C GLY A 64 -15.70 -26.81 2.06
N GLY A 65 -14.51 -26.90 1.47
CA GLY A 65 -13.51 -27.94 1.75
C GLY A 65 -12.23 -27.42 2.38
N PHE A 66 -11.11 -28.06 2.04
CA PHE A 66 -9.77 -27.63 2.43
C PHE A 66 -8.77 -27.82 1.28
N ASN A 67 -7.72 -27.00 1.31
CA ASN A 67 -6.54 -27.09 0.47
C ASN A 67 -5.33 -27.48 1.33
N VAL A 68 -4.30 -28.08 0.72
CA VAL A 68 -3.03 -28.42 1.38
C VAL A 68 -1.90 -27.57 0.78
N CYS A 69 -1.02 -27.06 1.62
CA CYS A 69 0.16 -26.28 1.20
C CYS A 69 1.44 -26.78 1.88
N LEU A 70 2.58 -26.57 1.22
CA LEU A 70 3.90 -26.80 1.81
C LEU A 70 4.16 -25.76 2.90
N LYS A 71 4.65 -26.21 4.06
CA LYS A 71 5.02 -25.39 5.21
C LYS A 71 6.53 -25.20 5.31
N SER A 72 7.30 -26.29 5.20
CA SER A 72 8.77 -26.27 5.22
C SER A 72 9.35 -27.57 4.67
N THR A 73 10.61 -27.51 4.25
CA THR A 73 11.43 -28.61 3.75
C THR A 73 12.68 -28.70 4.63
N GLU A 74 12.99 -29.89 5.15
CA GLU A 74 14.14 -30.12 6.03
C GLU A 74 15.13 -31.07 5.34
N ILE A 75 16.40 -30.66 5.32
CA ILE A 75 17.52 -31.43 4.79
C ILE A 75 18.41 -31.75 5.97
N THR A 76 18.56 -33.03 6.31
CA THR A 76 19.52 -33.44 7.34
C THR A 76 20.84 -33.77 6.65
N ASN A 77 21.92 -33.08 7.05
CA ASN A 77 23.29 -33.27 6.53
C ASN A 77 23.93 -34.62 6.91
N SER A 78 23.13 -35.66 7.18
CA SER A 78 23.63 -36.97 7.65
C SER A 78 24.52 -37.69 6.64
N ASP A 79 24.53 -37.28 5.37
CA ASP A 79 25.35 -37.89 4.31
C ASP A 79 26.59 -37.06 3.91
N ARG A 80 26.86 -35.91 4.56
CA ARG A 80 28.14 -35.18 4.38
C ARG A 80 29.25 -35.80 5.22
N ASN A 81 29.53 -37.08 5.00
CA ASN A 81 30.85 -37.60 5.27
C ASN A 81 31.72 -37.26 4.05
N ASP A 82 32.62 -36.31 4.25
CA ASP A 82 33.66 -35.79 3.34
C ASP A 82 33.33 -34.67 2.32
N SER A 83 34.30 -33.75 2.29
CA SER A 83 34.69 -32.79 1.24
C SER A 83 34.12 -31.37 1.31
N GLY A 84 35.03 -30.41 1.47
CA GLY A 84 34.83 -28.96 1.29
C GLY A 84 34.60 -28.57 -0.18
N ILE A 85 33.71 -29.28 -0.86
CA ILE A 85 33.28 -28.99 -2.23
C ILE A 85 32.01 -28.15 -2.15
N TYR A 86 32.03 -27.02 -2.85
CA TYR A 86 30.91 -26.09 -2.95
C TYR A 86 30.49 -26.01 -4.42
N PHE A 87 29.27 -26.44 -4.71
CA PHE A 87 28.70 -26.33 -6.05
C PHE A 87 28.00 -24.98 -6.23
N SER A 88 28.22 -24.33 -7.36
CA SER A 88 27.51 -23.11 -7.74
C SER A 88 26.12 -23.37 -8.33
N ASN A 89 25.84 -24.61 -8.76
CA ASN A 89 24.57 -25.03 -9.35
C ASN A 89 23.78 -25.92 -8.38
N HIS A 90 22.67 -25.42 -7.85
CA HIS A 90 21.85 -26.13 -6.85
C HIS A 90 21.19 -27.41 -7.39
N PHE A 91 21.07 -27.58 -8.71
CA PHE A 91 20.43 -28.76 -9.32
C PHE A 91 21.38 -29.94 -9.56
N GLU A 92 22.70 -29.73 -9.54
CA GLU A 92 23.70 -30.80 -9.75
C GLU A 92 23.96 -31.62 -8.47
N ASP A 93 23.68 -31.06 -7.29
CA ASP A 93 23.84 -31.68 -5.96
C ASP A 93 22.57 -31.56 -5.09
N SER A 94 21.37 -31.47 -5.72
CA SER A 94 20.11 -31.29 -4.97
C SER A 94 19.85 -32.47 -4.03
N LEU A 95 20.11 -32.27 -2.74
CA LEU A 95 19.72 -33.21 -1.68
C LEU A 95 18.19 -33.32 -1.68
N VAL A 96 17.69 -34.53 -1.94
CA VAL A 96 16.27 -34.86 -1.80
C VAL A 96 15.87 -34.54 -0.35
N PRO A 97 14.92 -33.63 -0.09
CA PRO A 97 14.57 -33.29 1.28
C PRO A 97 14.12 -34.51 2.07
N ASN A 98 14.67 -34.71 3.26
CA ASN A 98 14.39 -35.90 4.07
C ASN A 98 13.02 -35.83 4.76
N LYS A 99 12.50 -34.61 4.99
CA LYS A 99 11.19 -34.38 5.61
C LYS A 99 10.54 -33.11 5.08
N ILE A 100 9.26 -33.18 4.75
CA ILE A 100 8.43 -32.07 4.31
C ILE A 100 7.28 -31.91 5.30
N LYS A 101 7.06 -30.68 5.75
CA LYS A 101 5.93 -30.33 6.60
C LYS A 101 4.84 -29.67 5.76
N TYR A 102 3.59 -30.01 6.03
CA TYR A 102 2.42 -29.47 5.35
C TYR A 102 1.54 -28.67 6.30
N ARG A 103 0.62 -27.90 5.73
CA ARG A 103 -0.47 -27.21 6.44
C ARG A 103 -1.72 -27.26 5.58
N TYR A 104 -2.89 -27.45 6.19
CA TYR A 104 -4.17 -27.30 5.50
C TYR A 104 -4.77 -25.90 5.73
N ILE A 105 -5.53 -25.42 4.75
CA ILE A 105 -6.19 -24.10 4.72
C ILE A 105 -7.63 -24.32 4.27
N GLY A 106 -8.60 -23.56 4.80
CA GLY A 106 -10.00 -23.71 4.41
C GLY A 106 -10.24 -23.28 2.97
N ASP A 107 -11.02 -24.05 2.22
CA ASP A 107 -11.47 -23.73 0.87
C ASP A 107 -12.97 -23.42 0.85
N ASN A 108 -13.33 -22.28 1.43
CA ASN A 108 -14.71 -21.88 1.65
C ASN A 108 -15.37 -21.34 0.38
N SER A 109 -16.71 -21.40 0.30
CA SER A 109 -17.50 -20.71 -0.74
C SER A 109 -17.53 -19.19 -0.51
N ILE A 110 -17.98 -18.42 -1.49
CA ILE A 110 -18.15 -16.96 -1.33
C ILE A 110 -19.34 -16.67 -0.41
N GLU A 111 -20.37 -17.48 -0.47
CA GLU A 111 -21.59 -17.43 0.33
C GLU A 111 -21.28 -17.61 1.82
N PHE A 112 -20.44 -18.58 2.18
CA PHE A 112 -20.02 -18.77 3.56
C PHE A 112 -19.13 -17.62 4.06
N GLN A 113 -18.30 -17.04 3.19
CA GLN A 113 -17.54 -15.84 3.51
C GLN A 113 -18.46 -14.63 3.76
N ILE A 114 -19.53 -14.47 2.95
CA ILE A 114 -20.54 -13.42 3.14
C ILE A 114 -21.29 -13.64 4.46
N LEU A 115 -21.69 -14.88 4.78
CA LEU A 115 -22.30 -15.21 6.06
C LEU A 115 -21.38 -14.87 7.23
N GLY A 116 -20.10 -15.22 7.14
CA GLY A 116 -19.09 -14.86 8.14
C GLY A 116 -18.91 -13.35 8.28
N SER A 117 -18.90 -12.61 7.17
CA SER A 117 -18.85 -11.14 7.17
C SER A 117 -20.08 -10.51 7.83
N LEU A 118 -21.28 -10.98 7.48
CA LEU A 118 -22.51 -10.53 8.10
C LEU A 118 -22.53 -10.84 9.61
N TRP A 119 -22.04 -12.02 10.01
CA TRP A 119 -21.89 -12.39 11.41
C TRP A 119 -20.92 -11.45 12.15
N ILE A 120 -19.80 -11.05 11.54
CA ILE A 120 -18.90 -10.05 12.13
C ILE A 120 -19.63 -8.71 12.33
N ASP A 121 -20.31 -8.23 11.29
CA ASP A 121 -20.98 -6.91 11.31
C ASP A 121 -22.13 -6.83 12.31
N LYS A 122 -22.86 -7.93 12.54
CA LYS A 122 -24.04 -7.97 13.42
C LYS A 122 -23.75 -8.51 14.82
N ILE A 123 -22.77 -9.39 15.00
CA ILE A 123 -22.50 -10.08 16.26
C ILE A 123 -21.04 -9.88 16.69
N GLY A 124 -20.08 -10.16 15.79
CA GLY A 124 -18.65 -10.07 16.10
C GLY A 124 -18.19 -8.71 16.61
N VAL A 125 -18.79 -7.62 16.11
CA VAL A 125 -18.51 -6.26 16.57
C VAL A 125 -18.80 -6.04 18.06
N HIS A 126 -19.80 -6.74 18.60
CA HIS A 126 -20.15 -6.66 20.01
C HIS A 126 -19.18 -7.46 20.89
N LEU A 127 -18.60 -8.55 20.34
CA LEU A 127 -17.61 -9.37 21.03
C LEU A 127 -16.26 -8.66 21.20
N GLU A 128 -15.96 -7.69 20.33
CA GLU A 128 -14.73 -6.88 20.39
C GLU A 128 -14.58 -6.11 21.73
N LYS A 129 -15.68 -5.87 22.47
CA LYS A 129 -15.62 -5.28 23.82
C LYS A 129 -14.93 -6.19 24.84
N ASN A 130 -14.95 -7.49 24.59
CA ASN A 130 -14.33 -8.48 25.45
C ASN A 130 -12.82 -8.53 25.18
N VAL A 131 -12.39 -8.41 23.94
CA VAL A 131 -10.97 -8.52 23.55
C VAL A 131 -10.08 -7.51 24.30
N SER A 132 -9.02 -8.03 24.94
CA SER A 132 -8.07 -7.21 25.70
C SER A 132 -7.48 -6.04 24.89
N LYS A 133 -7.15 -4.94 25.59
CA LYS A 133 -6.40 -3.80 25.04
C LYS A 133 -4.96 -4.18 24.64
N ASN A 134 -4.40 -5.23 25.25
CA ASN A 134 -3.07 -5.77 24.96
C ASN A 134 -3.08 -6.79 23.81
N SER A 135 -4.24 -7.08 23.21
CA SER A 135 -4.34 -7.81 21.96
C SER A 135 -4.28 -6.83 20.78
N TYR A 136 -3.25 -6.96 19.94
CA TYR A 136 -2.98 -6.08 18.80
C TYR A 136 -3.42 -6.70 17.47
N GLY A 137 -3.33 -8.02 17.32
CA GLY A 137 -3.60 -8.69 16.05
C GLY A 137 -5.09 -8.79 15.72
N CYS A 138 -5.43 -8.71 14.43
CA CYS A 138 -6.77 -8.97 13.90
C CYS A 138 -7.90 -8.15 14.56
N ARG A 139 -7.64 -6.88 14.89
CA ARG A 139 -8.61 -5.99 15.51
C ARG A 139 -9.60 -5.44 14.50
N LEU A 140 -10.86 -5.33 14.89
CA LEU A 140 -11.89 -4.75 14.03
C LEU A 140 -11.66 -3.24 13.82
N ASP A 141 -11.84 -2.79 12.58
CA ASP A 141 -11.78 -1.39 12.22
C ASP A 141 -13.03 -0.65 12.72
N ARG A 142 -12.85 0.61 13.16
CA ARG A 142 -13.92 1.43 13.73
C ARG A 142 -13.72 2.89 13.30
N PRO A 143 -14.74 3.57 12.74
CA PRO A 143 -14.56 4.88 12.13
C PRO A 143 -14.39 6.06 13.11
N PHE A 144 -13.73 5.89 14.27
CA PHE A 144 -13.44 6.98 15.21
C PHE A 144 -12.10 6.88 15.94
N GLN A 145 -11.17 6.03 15.50
CA GLN A 145 -9.81 6.00 16.08
C GLN A 145 -8.88 6.98 15.33
N LYS A 146 -8.16 7.84 16.06
CA LYS A 146 -7.01 8.58 15.52
C LYS A 146 -5.80 7.63 15.52
N GLU A 147 -4.91 7.74 14.53
CA GLU A 147 -3.69 6.89 14.45
C GLU A 147 -2.79 6.97 15.70
N ASN A 148 -2.83 8.08 16.46
CA ASN A 148 -1.98 8.30 17.64
C ASN A 148 -2.75 8.59 18.95
N GLU A 149 -4.08 8.56 18.96
CA GLU A 149 -4.89 8.71 20.17
C GLU A 149 -6.04 7.69 20.12
N PHE A 150 -5.89 6.63 20.91
CA PHE A 150 -7.00 5.76 21.23
C PHE A 150 -7.92 6.54 22.18
N VAL A 151 -9.08 6.97 21.69
CA VAL A 151 -10.15 7.38 22.58
C VAL A 151 -10.66 6.11 23.25
N ASP A 152 -10.32 5.97 24.54
CA ASP A 152 -10.67 4.86 25.42
C ASP A 152 -12.18 4.72 25.65
N ASN A 153 -12.96 5.71 25.19
CA ASN A 153 -14.40 5.69 25.29
C ASN A 153 -15.00 4.92 24.11
N LEU A 154 -15.70 3.85 24.47
CA LEU A 154 -16.74 3.12 23.71
C LEU A 154 -17.88 4.05 23.24
N ILE A 155 -17.58 5.21 22.63
CA ILE A 155 -18.60 6.16 22.19
C ILE A 155 -19.26 5.57 20.95
N ARG A 156 -20.34 4.84 21.21
CA ARG A 156 -21.46 4.47 20.33
C ARG A 156 -21.03 4.14 18.90
N TYR A 157 -20.73 2.87 18.68
CA TYR A 157 -20.85 2.30 17.34
C TYR A 157 -22.28 2.54 16.86
N SER A 158 -22.48 3.42 15.87
CA SER A 158 -23.79 3.58 15.24
C SER A 158 -23.89 2.62 14.07
N GLU A 159 -25.08 2.11 13.75
CA GLU A 159 -25.29 1.28 12.54
C GLU A 159 -24.83 1.99 11.24
N LYS A 160 -24.68 3.32 11.25
CA LYS A 160 -24.19 4.11 10.12
C LYS A 160 -22.68 4.00 9.90
N ASP A 161 -21.94 3.46 10.86
CA ASP A 161 -20.48 3.45 10.88
C ASP A 161 -19.88 2.27 10.10
N TYR A 162 -20.47 1.06 10.20
CA TYR A 162 -19.92 -0.11 9.50
C TYR A 162 -20.22 -0.12 8.00
N LYS A 163 -21.28 0.55 7.55
CA LYS A 163 -21.63 0.67 6.11
C LYS A 163 -20.55 1.39 5.31
N LYS A 164 -19.76 2.24 5.98
CA LYS A 164 -18.66 3.01 5.38
C LYS A 164 -17.32 2.29 5.38
N LEU A 165 -17.18 1.20 6.14
CA LEU A 165 -15.95 0.42 6.20
C LEU A 165 -15.75 -0.40 4.92
N ASP A 166 -14.50 -0.55 4.52
CA ASP A 166 -14.11 -1.29 3.32
C ASP A 166 -13.56 -2.69 3.62
N SER A 167 -13.12 -2.92 4.85
CA SER A 167 -12.70 -4.20 5.39
C SER A 167 -13.22 -4.30 6.82
N HIS A 168 -13.25 -5.51 7.37
CA HIS A 168 -13.57 -5.70 8.78
C HIS A 168 -12.40 -5.31 9.69
N PHE A 169 -11.16 -5.43 9.21
CA PHE A 169 -9.98 -5.39 10.07
C PHE A 169 -9.10 -4.17 9.81
N ARG A 170 -8.41 -3.73 10.86
CA ARG A 170 -7.38 -2.71 10.74
C ARG A 170 -6.19 -3.21 9.91
N PRO A 171 -5.40 -2.30 9.33
CA PRO A 171 -4.20 -2.69 8.60
C PRO A 171 -3.19 -3.42 9.50
N TYR A 172 -2.96 -4.70 9.21
CA TYR A 172 -2.15 -5.60 10.05
C TYR A 172 -0.73 -5.07 10.35
N PHE A 173 -0.11 -4.38 9.38
CA PHE A 173 1.26 -3.89 9.51
C PHE A 173 1.38 -2.75 10.54
N LEU A 174 0.32 -1.96 10.75
CA LEU A 174 0.29 -0.91 11.77
C LEU A 174 0.24 -1.54 13.17
N ASP A 175 -0.68 -2.48 13.37
CA ASP A 175 -0.85 -3.17 14.65
C ASP A 175 0.39 -4.01 15.02
N TYR A 176 0.99 -4.68 14.03
CA TYR A 176 2.24 -5.43 14.23
C TYR A 176 3.39 -4.51 14.65
N LYS A 177 3.54 -3.38 13.96
CA LYS A 177 4.58 -2.39 14.29
C LYS A 177 4.40 -1.85 15.70
N ARG A 178 3.17 -1.47 16.06
CA ARG A 178 2.83 -0.94 17.39
C ARG A 178 3.10 -1.96 18.49
N TRP A 179 2.72 -3.21 18.28
CA TRP A 179 2.96 -4.30 19.22
C TRP A 179 4.46 -4.46 19.54
N GLN A 180 5.33 -4.31 18.54
CA GLN A 180 6.79 -4.32 18.72
C GLN A 180 7.29 -3.04 19.41
N GLU A 181 6.96 -1.86 18.90
CA GLU A 181 7.43 -0.56 19.43
C GLU A 181 7.03 -0.35 20.90
N ASN A 182 5.79 -0.71 21.27
CA ASN A 182 5.30 -0.59 22.64
C ASN A 182 6.09 -1.49 23.61
N SER A 183 6.43 -2.72 23.18
CA SER A 183 7.25 -3.62 24.00
C SER A 183 8.65 -3.05 24.25
N LEU A 184 9.30 -2.52 23.20
CA LEU A 184 10.64 -1.93 23.28
C LEU A 184 10.67 -0.70 24.18
N THR A 185 9.66 0.16 24.06
CA THR A 185 9.54 1.39 24.86
C THR A 185 9.38 1.06 26.34
N GLN A 186 8.57 0.04 26.67
CA GLN A 186 8.38 -0.36 28.07
C GLN A 186 9.62 -1.04 28.68
N ILE A 187 10.37 -1.80 27.87
CA ILE A 187 11.65 -2.40 28.26
C ILE A 187 12.68 -1.31 28.57
N GLU A 188 12.83 -0.32 27.69
CA GLU A 188 13.74 0.82 27.86
C GLU A 188 13.41 1.62 29.14
N LYS A 189 12.13 1.98 29.31
CA LYS A 189 11.66 2.66 30.53
C LYS A 189 12.01 1.86 31.79
N SER A 190 11.85 0.54 31.77
CA SER A 190 12.17 -0.31 32.92
C SER A 190 13.68 -0.36 33.21
N LEU A 191 14.50 -0.37 32.17
CA LEU A 191 15.97 -0.30 32.30
C LEU A 191 16.45 1.08 32.77
N ASP A 192 15.77 2.16 32.38
CA ASP A 192 16.01 3.52 32.89
C ASP A 192 15.69 3.65 34.38
N GLU A 193 14.66 2.95 34.85
CA GLU A 193 14.32 2.80 36.26
C GLU A 193 15.26 1.83 37.02
N ASN A 194 16.37 1.38 36.40
CA ASN A 194 17.33 0.43 36.96
C ASN A 194 16.73 -0.93 37.40
N LYS A 195 15.61 -1.35 36.78
CA LYS A 195 15.02 -2.66 37.06
C LYS A 195 15.75 -3.76 36.29
N LYS A 196 15.99 -4.90 36.95
CA LYS A 196 16.35 -6.15 36.27
C LYS A 196 15.06 -6.75 35.70
N ILE A 197 15.05 -7.09 34.41
CA ILE A 197 13.84 -7.57 33.72
C ILE A 197 14.08 -8.86 32.96
N ALA A 198 13.03 -9.67 32.84
CA ALA A 198 12.98 -10.84 31.99
C ALA A 198 11.93 -10.64 30.89
N VAL A 199 12.33 -10.86 29.64
CA VAL A 199 11.48 -10.71 28.46
C VAL A 199 11.31 -12.06 27.79
N LEU A 200 10.09 -12.58 27.77
CA LEU A 200 9.72 -13.81 27.08
C LEU A 200 9.02 -13.48 25.76
N THR A 201 9.47 -14.13 24.68
CA THR A 201 8.76 -14.16 23.40
C THR A 201 8.47 -15.60 22.99
N THR A 202 7.23 -15.90 22.61
CA THR A 202 6.78 -17.25 22.19
C THR A 202 5.56 -17.17 21.26
N ASP A 203 5.24 -18.26 20.55
CA ASP A 203 4.00 -18.42 19.78
C ASP A 203 3.19 -19.65 20.23
N ILE A 204 1.90 -19.66 19.87
CA ILE A 204 0.99 -20.80 20.08
C ILE A 204 1.10 -21.77 18.90
N LYS A 205 1.41 -23.05 19.19
CA LYS A 205 1.63 -24.09 18.18
C LYS A 205 0.32 -24.47 17.50
N GLY A 206 0.24 -24.21 16.19
CA GLY A 206 -0.88 -24.69 15.36
C GLY A 206 -2.23 -24.04 15.68
N PHE A 207 -2.21 -22.82 16.22
CA PHE A 207 -3.34 -22.18 16.89
C PHE A 207 -4.72 -22.35 16.24
N TYR A 208 -4.93 -21.98 14.97
CA TYR A 208 -6.25 -22.12 14.33
C TYR A 208 -6.76 -23.56 14.26
N HIS A 209 -5.84 -24.53 14.14
CA HIS A 209 -6.17 -25.96 14.09
C HIS A 209 -6.50 -26.55 15.46
N SER A 210 -6.09 -25.88 16.55
CA SER A 210 -6.37 -26.33 17.92
C SER A 210 -7.67 -25.79 18.50
N ILE A 211 -8.36 -24.85 17.82
CA ILE A 211 -9.61 -24.25 18.33
C ILE A 211 -10.80 -25.14 17.97
N ASP A 212 -11.40 -25.82 18.94
CA ASP A 212 -12.63 -26.60 18.71
C ASP A 212 -13.81 -25.69 18.31
N PRO A 213 -14.37 -25.79 17.09
CA PRO A 213 -15.53 -25.01 16.66
C PRO A 213 -16.74 -25.03 17.61
N PHE A 214 -16.91 -26.10 18.40
CA PHE A 214 -18.01 -26.22 19.36
C PHE A 214 -18.00 -25.14 20.44
N PHE A 215 -16.80 -24.62 20.80
CA PHE A 215 -16.66 -23.60 21.84
C PHE A 215 -17.51 -22.37 21.57
N LEU A 216 -17.70 -21.98 20.30
CA LEU A 216 -18.39 -20.74 19.95
C LEU A 216 -19.87 -20.80 20.30
N LYS A 217 -20.51 -21.96 20.05
CA LYS A 217 -21.93 -22.16 20.39
C LYS A 217 -22.11 -22.12 21.90
N GLU A 218 -21.27 -22.86 22.62
CA GLU A 218 -21.28 -22.89 24.08
C GLU A 218 -21.02 -21.50 24.67
N PHE A 219 -20.08 -20.73 24.08
CA PHE A 219 -19.77 -19.35 24.44
C PHE A 219 -21.04 -18.50 24.55
N PHE A 220 -21.91 -18.57 23.54
CA PHE A 220 -23.16 -17.82 23.56
C PHE A 220 -24.19 -18.41 24.52
N GLU A 221 -24.24 -19.72 24.72
CA GLU A 221 -25.18 -20.34 25.64
C GLU A 221 -24.93 -19.90 27.10
N THR A 222 -23.66 -19.85 27.54
CA THR A 222 -23.35 -19.58 28.97
C THR A 222 -22.85 -18.16 29.29
N SER A 223 -22.46 -17.35 28.30
CA SER A 223 -22.08 -15.93 28.54
C SER A 223 -23.26 -15.06 28.99
N ASN A 224 -23.00 -13.94 29.67
CA ASN A 224 -24.00 -12.88 29.90
C ASN A 224 -24.18 -11.95 28.67
N GLU A 225 -23.85 -12.41 27.46
CA GLU A 225 -24.11 -11.63 26.24
C GLU A 225 -25.62 -11.45 26.03
N GLU A 226 -26.01 -10.37 25.35
CA GLU A 226 -27.44 -10.05 25.15
C GLU A 226 -28.20 -11.27 24.62
N GLN A 227 -29.34 -11.57 25.25
CA GLN A 227 -30.20 -12.70 24.88
C GLN A 227 -30.60 -12.67 23.38
N ILE A 228 -30.59 -11.47 22.79
CA ILE A 228 -30.79 -11.20 21.36
C ILE A 228 -29.77 -11.92 20.48
N PHE A 229 -28.49 -11.98 20.86
CA PHE A 229 -27.46 -12.65 20.06
C PHE A 229 -27.54 -14.17 20.19
N LYS A 230 -27.81 -14.65 21.42
CA LYS A 230 -27.92 -16.08 21.74
C LYS A 230 -28.97 -16.80 20.88
N HIS A 231 -30.13 -16.16 20.69
CA HIS A 231 -31.24 -16.70 19.91
C HIS A 231 -31.33 -16.11 18.49
N SER A 232 -30.28 -15.46 18.01
CA SER A 232 -30.28 -14.98 16.63
C SER A 232 -30.09 -16.15 15.66
N ASN A 233 -31.00 -16.26 14.69
CA ASN A 233 -30.92 -17.26 13.61
C ASN A 233 -29.55 -17.24 12.92
N LEU A 234 -28.97 -16.05 12.72
CA LEU A 234 -27.65 -15.88 12.10
C LEU A 234 -26.54 -16.53 12.93
N ASN A 235 -26.53 -16.35 14.26
CA ASN A 235 -25.52 -16.96 15.10
C ASN A 235 -25.62 -18.48 15.09
N LEU A 236 -26.83 -19.02 15.18
CA LEU A 236 -27.08 -20.46 15.16
C LEU A 236 -26.64 -21.08 13.83
N ILE A 237 -27.06 -20.50 12.70
CA ILE A 237 -26.63 -20.95 11.36
C ILE A 237 -25.10 -20.91 11.26
N PHE A 238 -24.47 -19.79 11.63
CA PHE A 238 -23.04 -19.64 11.48
C PHE A 238 -22.24 -20.62 12.35
N CYS A 239 -22.63 -20.81 13.62
CA CYS A 239 -22.00 -21.80 14.50
C CYS A 239 -22.14 -23.22 13.94
N ASN A 240 -23.33 -23.57 13.43
CA ASN A 240 -23.58 -24.87 12.82
C ASN A 240 -22.71 -25.10 11.57
N CYS A 241 -22.63 -24.12 10.66
CA CYS A 241 -21.76 -24.21 9.47
C CYS A 241 -20.29 -24.41 9.85
N LEU A 242 -19.81 -23.75 10.90
CA LEU A 242 -18.42 -23.87 11.36
C LEU A 242 -18.13 -25.28 11.92
N GLN A 243 -19.07 -25.86 12.66
CA GLN A 243 -19.00 -27.23 13.18
C GLN A 243 -19.02 -28.24 12.03
N LEU A 244 -20.00 -28.13 11.12
CA LEU A 244 -20.14 -29.00 9.96
C LEU A 244 -18.91 -28.96 9.05
N TRP A 245 -18.29 -27.79 8.85
CA TRP A 245 -17.04 -27.70 8.10
C TRP A 245 -15.91 -28.54 8.73
N SER A 246 -15.78 -28.51 10.05
CA SER A 246 -14.76 -29.29 10.76
C SER A 246 -15.05 -30.79 10.69
N GLU A 247 -16.28 -31.19 11.00
CA GLU A 247 -16.71 -32.59 10.99
C GLU A 247 -16.59 -33.23 9.60
N PHE A 248 -17.09 -32.56 8.56
CA PHE A 248 -17.09 -33.07 7.18
C PHE A 248 -15.67 -33.30 6.62
N ASN A 249 -14.70 -32.52 7.08
CA ASN A 249 -13.32 -32.58 6.60
C ASN A 249 -12.38 -33.37 7.53
N TYR A 250 -12.83 -33.79 8.71
CA TYR A 250 -12.03 -34.48 9.73
C TYR A 250 -11.38 -35.76 9.22
N GLU A 251 -12.17 -36.73 8.75
CA GLU A 251 -11.64 -38.02 8.28
C GLU A 251 -10.72 -37.85 7.06
N LYS A 252 -11.01 -36.89 6.18
CA LYS A 252 -10.18 -36.60 5.00
C LYS A 252 -8.80 -36.09 5.41
N ILE A 253 -8.72 -35.21 6.40
CA ILE A 253 -7.44 -34.65 6.90
C ILE A 253 -6.68 -35.70 7.72
N LYS A 254 -7.39 -36.47 8.55
CA LYS A 254 -6.80 -37.58 9.32
C LYS A 254 -6.14 -38.61 8.41
N ASN A 255 -6.82 -39.02 7.33
CA ASN A 255 -6.29 -39.97 6.35
C ASN A 255 -5.05 -39.47 5.62
N LEU A 256 -4.90 -38.15 5.46
CA LEU A 256 -3.67 -37.54 4.90
C LEU A 256 -2.47 -37.58 5.85
N GLY A 257 -2.68 -37.92 7.14
CA GLY A 257 -1.60 -38.11 8.12
C GLY A 257 -1.21 -36.85 8.87
N PHE A 258 -2.12 -35.87 8.95
CA PHE A 258 -1.93 -34.71 9.83
C PHE A 258 -2.10 -35.11 11.30
N ASP A 259 -1.26 -34.51 12.15
CA ASP A 259 -1.42 -34.54 13.60
C ASP A 259 -2.54 -33.55 13.97
N ILE A 260 -3.72 -34.07 14.29
CA ILE A 260 -4.94 -33.30 14.60
C ILE A 260 -5.50 -33.73 15.97
N ALA A 261 -6.22 -32.81 16.62
CA ALA A 261 -6.89 -33.07 17.89
C ALA A 261 -8.00 -34.12 17.74
N GLU A 262 -8.39 -34.76 18.85
CA GLU A 262 -9.50 -35.71 18.82
C GLU A 262 -10.81 -34.99 18.45
N LYS A 263 -11.47 -35.44 17.38
CA LYS A 263 -12.83 -35.05 16.93
C LYS A 263 -13.00 -33.71 16.19
N HIS A 264 -11.96 -32.89 16.03
CA HIS A 264 -12.06 -31.65 15.21
C HIS A 264 -10.76 -31.35 14.44
N ILE A 265 -10.88 -30.49 13.41
CA ILE A 265 -9.74 -29.96 12.63
C ILE A 265 -9.49 -28.46 12.85
N GLY A 266 -10.19 -27.89 13.82
CA GLY A 266 -10.07 -26.49 14.17
C GLY A 266 -11.04 -25.60 13.37
N ILE A 267 -10.75 -24.30 13.34
CA ILE A 267 -11.50 -23.32 12.54
C ILE A 267 -10.77 -23.01 11.21
N PRO A 268 -11.50 -22.70 10.12
CA PRO A 268 -10.90 -22.55 8.79
C PRO A 268 -10.00 -21.32 8.70
N ILE A 269 -8.72 -21.54 8.39
CA ILE A 269 -7.80 -20.47 7.97
C ILE A 269 -8.28 -19.96 6.61
N GLY A 270 -8.48 -18.65 6.49
CA GLY A 270 -8.97 -18.00 5.27
C GLY A 270 -10.44 -17.55 5.33
N LEU A 271 -11.18 -17.89 6.40
CA LEU A 271 -12.47 -17.27 6.73
C LEU A 271 -12.23 -16.02 7.59
N SER A 272 -12.75 -14.86 7.20
CA SER A 272 -12.56 -13.61 7.97
C SER A 272 -13.03 -13.75 9.42
N ALA A 273 -14.17 -14.41 9.65
CA ALA A 273 -14.74 -14.60 10.99
C ALA A 273 -13.82 -15.41 11.92
N SER A 274 -12.99 -16.33 11.39
CA SER A 274 -12.03 -17.10 12.19
C SER A 274 -11.08 -16.21 12.99
N LYS A 275 -10.74 -15.02 12.48
CA LYS A 275 -9.87 -14.06 13.18
C LYS A 275 -10.52 -13.50 14.45
N VAL A 276 -11.81 -13.20 14.39
CA VAL A 276 -12.60 -12.71 15.55
C VAL A 276 -12.77 -13.82 16.58
N ILE A 277 -13.12 -15.03 16.10
CA ILE A 277 -13.28 -16.23 16.92
C ILE A 277 -11.97 -16.58 17.65
N ALA A 278 -10.84 -16.50 16.95
CA ALA A 278 -9.52 -16.75 17.52
C ALA A 278 -9.17 -15.75 18.64
N ASN A 279 -9.48 -14.46 18.45
CA ASN A 279 -9.28 -13.46 19.51
C ASN A 279 -10.20 -13.68 20.71
N LEU A 280 -11.44 -14.11 20.48
CA LEU A 280 -12.38 -14.47 21.54
C LEU A 280 -11.88 -15.69 22.33
N PHE A 281 -11.34 -16.70 21.65
CA PHE A 281 -10.85 -17.93 22.30
C PHE A 281 -9.73 -17.63 23.32
N LEU A 282 -8.85 -16.68 23.00
CA LEU A 282 -7.72 -16.26 23.85
C LEU A 282 -8.05 -15.16 24.86
N HIS A 283 -9.29 -14.70 24.91
CA HIS A 283 -9.71 -13.64 25.83
C HIS A 283 -9.44 -13.96 27.30
N ASP A 284 -9.79 -15.18 27.72
CA ASP A 284 -9.60 -15.60 29.11
C ASP A 284 -8.11 -15.75 29.45
N LEU A 285 -7.29 -16.21 28.49
CA LEU A 285 -5.83 -16.23 28.61
C LEU A 285 -5.29 -14.82 28.86
N ASP A 286 -5.69 -13.85 28.04
CA ASP A 286 -5.23 -12.47 28.15
C ASP A 286 -5.55 -11.91 29.55
N LYS A 287 -6.77 -12.14 30.05
CA LYS A 287 -7.18 -11.73 31.40
C LYS A 287 -6.38 -12.38 32.52
N GLU A 288 -6.10 -13.67 32.41
CA GLU A 288 -5.32 -14.39 33.43
C GLU A 288 -3.88 -13.89 33.50
N ILE A 289 -3.25 -13.61 32.35
CA ILE A 289 -1.91 -13.00 32.31
C ILE A 289 -1.95 -11.58 32.91
N GLU A 290 -2.92 -10.76 32.52
CA GLU A 290 -3.02 -9.38 32.99
C GLU A 290 -3.27 -9.28 34.50
N ASN A 291 -4.21 -10.05 35.02
CA ASN A 291 -4.65 -9.94 36.41
C ASN A 291 -3.73 -10.69 37.38
N ASN A 292 -3.27 -11.89 37.01
CA ASN A 292 -2.59 -12.78 37.96
C ASN A 292 -1.06 -12.76 37.81
N LEU A 293 -0.53 -12.68 36.57
CA LEU A 293 0.91 -12.49 36.37
C LEU A 293 1.33 -11.04 36.64
N ASN A 294 0.47 -10.08 36.32
CA ASN A 294 0.70 -8.63 36.46
C ASN A 294 2.07 -8.19 35.90
N PRO A 295 2.31 -8.40 34.58
CA PRO A 295 3.61 -8.09 33.98
C PRO A 295 3.84 -6.58 33.81
N LEU A 296 5.10 -6.17 33.70
CA LEU A 296 5.47 -4.80 33.29
C LEU A 296 4.95 -4.47 31.89
N TYR A 297 4.87 -5.48 31.02
CA TYR A 297 4.24 -5.42 29.71
C TYR A 297 3.66 -6.77 29.31
N TYR A 298 2.46 -6.76 28.75
CA TYR A 298 1.90 -7.87 28.00
C TYR A 298 1.45 -7.36 26.63
N GLY A 299 1.77 -8.10 25.58
CA GLY A 299 1.24 -7.83 24.25
C GLY A 299 1.07 -9.12 23.46
N ARG A 300 -0.11 -9.32 22.89
CA ARG A 300 -0.42 -10.44 22.00
C ARG A 300 -0.70 -9.96 20.58
N TYR A 301 -0.07 -10.59 19.58
CA TYR A 301 -0.40 -10.40 18.18
C TYR A 301 -0.86 -11.73 17.58
N VAL A 302 -2.18 -11.94 17.52
CA VAL A 302 -2.78 -13.23 17.14
C VAL A 302 -2.29 -14.35 18.08
N ASP A 303 -1.42 -15.24 17.60
CA ASP A 303 -0.81 -16.37 18.32
C ASP A 303 0.52 -16.02 18.98
N ASP A 304 1.08 -14.85 18.70
CA ASP A 304 2.38 -14.42 19.21
C ASP A 304 2.26 -13.64 20.52
N LEU A 305 3.13 -13.91 21.48
CA LEU A 305 3.11 -13.35 22.82
C LEU A 305 4.46 -12.70 23.16
N ILE A 306 4.40 -11.49 23.74
CA ILE A 306 5.54 -10.83 24.40
C ILE A 306 5.14 -10.51 25.83
N ILE A 307 5.93 -10.97 26.79
CA ILE A 307 5.72 -10.75 28.21
C ILE A 307 7.01 -10.17 28.81
N VAL A 308 6.90 -9.07 29.55
CA VAL A 308 8.01 -8.45 30.28
C VAL A 308 7.68 -8.44 31.76
N ILE A 309 8.53 -9.03 32.59
CA ILE A 309 8.38 -9.03 34.05
C ILE A 309 9.63 -8.50 34.73
N GLU A 310 9.47 -7.98 35.94
CA GLU A 310 10.59 -7.64 36.81
C GLU A 310 11.20 -8.93 37.38
N ASP A 311 12.50 -9.13 37.17
CA ASP A 311 13.23 -10.29 37.69
C ASP A 311 13.68 -10.05 39.14
N LYS A 312 12.77 -10.35 40.08
CA LYS A 312 13.04 -10.30 41.53
C LYS A 312 13.65 -11.58 42.08
N LEU A 313 13.48 -12.69 41.36
CA LEU A 313 13.87 -14.03 41.80
C LEU A 313 15.26 -14.45 41.32
N GLY A 314 15.83 -13.72 40.36
CA GLY A 314 17.13 -14.02 39.78
C GLY A 314 17.08 -15.19 38.82
N PHE A 315 16.17 -15.15 37.83
CA PHE A 315 16.04 -16.19 36.81
C PHE A 315 17.40 -16.53 36.17
N LYS A 316 17.70 -17.82 36.00
CA LYS A 316 18.94 -18.28 35.35
C LYS A 316 18.66 -19.03 34.05
N ASN A 317 17.47 -19.61 33.93
CA ASN A 317 17.07 -20.40 32.76
C ASN A 317 15.57 -20.24 32.47
N SER A 318 15.11 -20.81 31.36
CA SER A 318 13.70 -20.82 30.94
C SER A 318 12.80 -21.57 31.94
N GLN A 319 13.30 -22.63 32.57
CA GLN A 319 12.56 -23.42 33.55
C GLN A 319 12.17 -22.59 34.78
N ASP A 320 13.10 -21.82 35.33
CA ASP A 320 12.85 -20.93 36.48
C ASP A 320 11.72 -19.92 36.18
N PHE A 321 11.69 -19.39 34.95
CA PHE A 321 10.64 -18.48 34.50
C PHE A 321 9.28 -19.18 34.44
N TRP A 322 9.22 -20.38 33.84
CA TRP A 322 7.97 -21.12 33.71
C TRP A 322 7.43 -21.63 35.04
N ASP A 323 8.31 -21.99 35.98
CA ASP A 323 7.91 -22.35 37.35
C ASP A 323 7.30 -21.15 38.08
N PHE A 324 7.90 -19.96 37.93
CA PHE A 324 7.31 -18.72 38.41
C PHE A 324 5.96 -18.42 37.73
N PHE A 325 5.89 -18.55 36.41
CA PHE A 325 4.67 -18.34 35.63
C PHE A 325 3.54 -19.25 36.10
N LYS A 326 3.83 -20.55 36.30
CA LYS A 326 2.91 -21.55 36.86
C LYS A 326 2.45 -21.16 38.27
N SER A 327 3.34 -20.67 39.12
CA SER A 327 3.02 -20.28 40.49
C SER A 327 2.03 -19.11 40.59
N LYS A 328 1.94 -18.28 39.54
CA LYS A 328 1.08 -17.09 39.51
C LYS A 328 -0.25 -17.33 38.85
N ILE A 329 -0.30 -18.15 37.82
CA ILE A 329 -1.51 -18.42 37.06
C ILE A 329 -2.09 -19.76 37.52
N PHE A 330 -2.86 -19.74 38.61
CA PHE A 330 -3.37 -20.96 39.26
C PHE A 330 -4.29 -21.82 38.39
N LYS A 331 -4.90 -21.25 37.35
CA LYS A 331 -5.74 -21.98 36.36
C LYS A 331 -4.93 -22.67 35.26
N LEU A 332 -3.61 -22.72 35.40
CA LEU A 332 -2.71 -23.39 34.48
C LEU A 332 -2.24 -24.75 34.99
N GLN A 333 -2.64 -25.80 34.28
CA GLN A 333 -2.04 -27.11 34.43
C GLN A 333 -0.97 -27.30 33.35
N LEU A 334 0.29 -27.10 33.74
CA LEU A 334 1.44 -27.54 32.96
C LEU A 334 1.61 -29.05 33.16
N GLU A 335 1.21 -29.84 32.16
CA GLU A 335 1.29 -31.31 32.20
C GLU A 335 2.70 -31.84 31.97
N ASN A 336 3.52 -31.17 31.15
CA ASN A 336 4.84 -31.68 30.79
C ASN A 336 5.84 -30.55 30.46
N LEU A 337 6.91 -30.42 31.26
CA LEU A 337 7.94 -29.38 31.11
C LEU A 337 8.78 -29.55 29.83
N ASN A 338 8.95 -30.80 29.35
CA ASN A 338 9.75 -31.09 28.17
C ASN A 338 9.07 -30.69 26.85
N ASP A 339 7.74 -30.83 26.77
CA ASP A 339 6.94 -30.44 25.59
C ASP A 339 6.29 -29.04 25.71
N LYS A 340 6.42 -28.40 26.88
CA LYS A 340 5.80 -27.09 27.23
C LYS A 340 4.33 -26.98 26.79
N LYS A 341 3.58 -28.07 26.96
CA LYS A 341 2.13 -28.09 26.79
C LYS A 341 1.49 -27.38 27.97
N ILE A 342 0.70 -26.36 27.67
CA ILE A 342 -0.01 -25.57 28.65
C ILE A 342 -1.51 -25.90 28.55
N ASN A 343 -2.01 -26.69 29.49
CA ASN A 343 -3.45 -26.94 29.54
C ASN A 343 -4.07 -25.81 30.37
N PHE A 344 -4.91 -25.01 29.71
CA PHE A 344 -5.71 -24.00 30.36
C PHE A 344 -7.02 -24.65 30.78
N ASN A 345 -7.01 -25.25 31.96
CA ASN A 345 -8.25 -25.67 32.61
C ASN A 345 -8.80 -24.46 33.36
N ILE A 346 -9.49 -23.59 32.61
CA ILE A 346 -10.13 -22.44 33.20
C ILE A 346 -11.45 -22.94 33.77
N ASP A 347 -11.56 -22.98 35.11
CA ASP A 347 -12.84 -23.03 35.85
C ASP A 347 -13.70 -21.83 35.44
N THR A 348 -14.26 -21.91 34.26
CA THR A 348 -15.22 -20.98 33.70
C THR A 348 -16.48 -21.77 33.42
N TYR A 349 -17.60 -21.07 33.25
CA TYR A 349 -18.94 -21.60 32.99
C TYR A 349 -19.06 -22.47 31.71
N TRP A 350 -17.96 -22.97 31.16
CA TRP A 350 -17.85 -23.80 29.96
C TRP A 350 -17.39 -25.19 30.39
N ASN A 351 -18.10 -26.24 29.99
CA ASN A 351 -17.74 -27.65 30.23
C ASN A 351 -16.63 -28.15 29.28
N PHE A 352 -15.70 -27.27 28.85
CA PHE A 352 -14.72 -27.56 27.81
C PHE A 352 -13.28 -27.25 28.27
N GLU A 353 -12.39 -28.23 28.20
CA GLU A 353 -10.96 -28.03 28.46
C GLU A 353 -10.29 -27.29 27.29
N LYS A 354 -9.78 -26.08 27.53
CA LYS A 354 -9.03 -25.31 26.52
C LYS A 354 -7.56 -25.71 26.55
N THR A 355 -7.12 -26.51 25.58
CA THR A 355 -5.71 -26.91 25.49
C THR A 355 -4.93 -26.00 24.54
N ILE A 356 -3.90 -25.30 25.06
CA ILE A 356 -3.05 -24.40 24.26
C ILE A 356 -1.60 -24.86 24.38
N THR A 357 -1.04 -25.40 23.30
CA THR A 357 0.37 -25.79 23.31
C THR A 357 1.24 -24.61 22.89
N LEU A 358 2.19 -24.20 23.74
CA LEU A 358 3.22 -23.25 23.35
C LEU A 358 4.33 -23.94 22.57
N ASN A 359 5.00 -23.18 21.73
CA ASN A 359 6.05 -23.71 20.87
C ASN A 359 7.43 -23.54 21.52
N SER A 360 7.88 -24.58 22.21
CA SER A 360 9.18 -24.61 22.89
C SER A 360 10.36 -24.28 21.97
N ASP A 361 10.31 -24.70 20.71
CA ASP A 361 11.39 -24.46 19.72
C ASP A 361 11.59 -22.99 19.37
N LYS A 362 10.56 -22.15 19.54
CA LYS A 362 10.59 -20.72 19.19
C LYS A 362 10.67 -19.80 20.41
N GLU A 363 10.63 -20.36 21.60
CA GLU A 363 10.71 -19.60 22.84
C GLU A 363 12.07 -18.90 22.99
N LYS A 364 12.05 -17.63 23.38
CA LYS A 364 13.26 -16.85 23.72
C LYS A 364 13.04 -16.07 24.99
N LEU A 365 14.00 -16.22 25.90
CA LEU A 365 14.05 -15.52 27.18
C LEU A 365 15.28 -14.62 27.21
N PHE A 366 15.07 -13.31 27.37
CA PHE A 366 16.13 -12.32 27.52
C PHE A 366 16.13 -11.80 28.96
N ILE A 367 17.28 -11.84 29.63
CA ILE A 367 17.45 -11.27 30.96
C ILE A 367 18.31 -10.02 30.81
N LEU A 368 17.70 -8.85 31.03
CA LEU A 368 18.30 -7.55 30.73
C LEU A 368 18.47 -6.73 32.01
N HIS A 369 19.62 -6.06 32.12
CA HIS A 369 19.91 -5.14 33.21
C HIS A 369 20.95 -4.09 32.79
N GLY A 370 20.89 -2.91 33.42
CA GLY A 370 21.91 -1.88 33.30
C GLY A 370 22.22 -1.44 31.86
N LEU A 371 23.45 -0.98 31.64
CA LEU A 371 23.90 -0.41 30.37
C LEU A 371 23.97 -1.44 29.23
N SER A 372 24.33 -2.69 29.54
CA SER A 372 24.38 -3.77 28.54
C SER A 372 22.99 -4.07 27.98
N GLY A 373 21.96 -4.09 28.85
CA GLY A 373 20.57 -4.21 28.45
C GLY A 373 20.12 -3.05 27.56
N LYS A 374 20.45 -1.81 27.92
CA LYS A 374 20.10 -0.61 27.12
C LYS A 374 20.73 -0.65 25.74
N THR A 375 22.03 -0.90 25.68
CA THR A 375 22.80 -0.98 24.42
C THR A 375 22.22 -2.07 23.50
N PHE A 376 21.84 -3.22 24.06
CA PHE A 376 21.21 -4.30 23.29
C PHE A 376 19.87 -3.86 22.66
N ILE A 377 19.04 -3.12 23.41
CA ILE A 377 17.75 -2.62 22.92
C ILE A 377 17.92 -1.48 21.91
N GLU A 378 18.92 -0.63 22.07
CA GLU A 378 19.27 0.40 21.08
C GLU A 378 19.66 -0.24 19.74
N THR A 379 20.52 -1.27 19.75
CA THR A 379 20.88 -2.03 18.52
C THR A 379 19.66 -2.66 17.85
N ILE A 380 18.70 -3.18 18.62
CA ILE A 380 17.42 -3.70 18.10
C ILE A 380 16.62 -2.59 17.42
N LYS A 381 16.48 -1.44 18.06
CA LYS A 381 15.73 -0.31 17.50
C LYS A 381 16.39 0.22 16.22
N ASP A 382 17.71 0.34 16.20
CA ASP A 382 18.45 0.83 15.05
C ASP A 382 18.31 -0.11 13.86
N THR A 383 18.48 -1.41 14.05
CA THR A 383 18.25 -2.41 12.99
C THR A 383 16.79 -2.46 12.53
N MET A 384 15.80 -2.29 13.41
CA MET A 384 14.40 -2.15 13.01
C MET A 384 14.15 -0.88 12.18
N ASN A 385 14.75 0.24 12.58
CA ASN A 385 14.60 1.52 11.90
C ASN A 385 15.26 1.51 10.53
N GLU A 386 16.48 1.01 10.40
CA GLU A 386 17.20 0.85 9.13
C GLU A 386 16.41 -0.01 8.15
N ASN A 387 15.99 -1.19 8.59
CA ASN A 387 15.14 -2.08 7.80
C ASN A 387 13.86 -1.36 7.37
N SER A 388 13.14 -0.70 8.28
CA SER A 388 11.91 0.04 7.94
C SER A 388 12.13 1.20 6.96
N SER A 389 13.35 1.75 6.91
CA SER A 389 13.75 2.87 6.05
C SER A 389 14.10 2.38 4.65
N GLU A 390 14.88 1.29 4.54
CA GLU A 390 15.17 0.61 3.27
C GLU A 390 13.89 0.13 2.58
N TRP A 391 12.92 -0.39 3.36
CA TRP A 391 11.62 -0.81 2.83
C TRP A 391 10.81 0.34 2.23
N ARG A 392 11.21 1.58 2.53
CA ARG A 392 10.61 2.80 2.00
C ARG A 392 11.52 3.47 0.97
N LEU A 393 12.28 2.74 0.17
CA LEU A 393 12.90 3.33 -1.04
C LEU A 393 12.04 3.06 -2.28
N LEU A 394 12.23 3.85 -3.33
CA LEU A 394 11.72 3.60 -4.67
C LEU A 394 12.62 2.56 -5.37
N PRO A 395 12.10 1.80 -6.36
CA PRO A 395 12.89 0.80 -7.07
C PRO A 395 14.14 1.42 -7.71
N ASP A 396 15.28 0.77 -7.45
CA ASP A 396 16.55 1.00 -8.12
C ASP A 396 17.09 -0.36 -8.56
N SER A 397 16.95 -0.66 -9.86
CA SER A 397 17.18 -2.00 -10.38
C SER A 397 18.59 -2.54 -10.12
N GLU A 398 19.61 -1.67 -10.11
CA GLU A 398 21.00 -2.11 -9.94
C GLU A 398 21.29 -2.44 -8.47
N ASP A 399 20.98 -1.51 -7.57
CA ASP A 399 21.16 -1.69 -6.12
C ASP A 399 20.28 -2.84 -5.59
N ASP A 400 19.03 -2.95 -6.05
CA ASP A 400 18.10 -4.00 -5.62
C ASP A 400 18.63 -5.40 -5.99
N LEU A 401 19.23 -5.57 -7.18
CA LEU A 401 19.80 -6.84 -7.63
C LEU A 401 21.07 -7.23 -6.89
N LEU A 402 21.99 -6.28 -6.70
CA LEU A 402 23.23 -6.51 -5.97
C LEU A 402 22.94 -6.97 -4.54
N ASN A 403 21.98 -6.31 -3.88
CA ASN A 403 21.57 -6.67 -2.53
C ASN A 403 20.79 -8.00 -2.49
N LEU A 404 19.99 -8.32 -3.52
CA LEU A 404 19.32 -9.63 -3.63
C LEU A 404 20.31 -10.77 -3.75
N ASN A 405 21.30 -10.63 -4.63
CA ASN A 405 22.34 -11.63 -4.81
C ASN A 405 23.07 -11.91 -3.50
N LYS A 406 23.51 -10.86 -2.80
CA LYS A 406 24.18 -11.00 -1.49
C LYS A 406 23.30 -11.74 -0.48
N GLU A 407 22.02 -11.40 -0.38
CA GLU A 407 21.13 -12.00 0.61
C GLU A 407 20.73 -13.45 0.33
N VAL A 408 20.53 -13.78 -0.95
CA VAL A 408 20.16 -15.12 -1.37
C VAL A 408 21.36 -16.07 -1.28
N THR A 409 22.57 -15.58 -1.58
CA THR A 409 23.82 -16.36 -1.50
C THR A 409 24.42 -16.44 -0.10
N SER A 410 24.15 -15.46 0.78
CA SER A 410 24.65 -15.48 2.17
C SER A 410 24.15 -16.69 2.96
N SER A 411 25.09 -17.36 3.64
CA SER A 411 24.82 -18.56 4.43
C SER A 411 23.87 -18.23 5.59
N SER A 412 22.99 -19.17 5.94
CA SER A 412 22.02 -19.00 7.03
C SER A 412 22.67 -18.78 8.41
N ASN A 413 23.97 -19.04 8.54
CA ASN A 413 24.72 -18.87 9.79
C ASN A 413 25.25 -17.44 9.95
N ASP A 414 25.68 -16.76 8.87
CA ASP A 414 26.19 -15.38 8.94
C ASP A 414 25.10 -14.35 9.28
N ILE A 415 23.84 -14.63 8.90
CA ILE A 415 22.68 -13.78 9.24
C ILE A 415 22.14 -14.07 10.64
N LYS A 416 22.36 -15.27 11.20
CA LYS A 416 21.97 -15.57 12.59
C LYS A 416 22.67 -14.64 13.57
N GLU A 417 23.93 -14.25 13.30
CA GLU A 417 24.69 -13.29 14.10
C GLU A 417 24.16 -11.85 14.00
N ILE A 418 23.51 -11.47 12.89
CA ILE A 418 22.86 -10.16 12.69
C ILE A 418 21.40 -10.15 13.23
N SER A 419 20.78 -11.32 13.40
CA SER A 419 19.34 -11.49 13.76
C SER A 419 18.95 -11.21 15.22
N SER A 420 19.58 -10.22 15.88
CA SER A 420 19.24 -9.83 17.25
C SER A 420 18.09 -8.82 17.28
N ASN A 421 16.87 -9.22 16.90
CA ASN A 421 15.63 -8.50 17.22
C ASN A 421 14.85 -9.26 18.30
N LEU A 422 14.26 -8.54 19.26
CA LEU A 422 13.56 -9.09 20.44
C LEU A 422 12.54 -10.20 20.12
N ARG A 423 11.88 -10.07 18.98
CA ARG A 423 11.26 -11.18 18.27
C ARG A 423 12.11 -11.43 17.04
N GLN A 424 12.89 -12.52 17.05
CA GLN A 424 13.50 -12.99 15.82
C GLN A 424 12.35 -13.23 14.82
N ALA A 425 12.24 -12.37 13.82
CA ALA A 425 11.92 -12.91 12.51
C ALA A 425 13.05 -13.92 12.26
N ASP A 426 12.73 -15.22 12.23
CA ASP A 426 13.68 -16.24 11.77
C ASP A 426 14.43 -15.66 10.56
N GLY A 427 15.74 -15.86 10.42
CA GLY A 427 16.47 -15.29 9.26
C GLY A 427 15.75 -15.54 7.92
N VAL A 428 15.02 -16.65 7.84
CA VAL A 428 14.06 -17.02 6.79
C VAL A 428 12.91 -16.01 6.60
N SER A 429 12.26 -15.55 7.66
CA SER A 429 11.18 -14.54 7.61
C SER A 429 11.69 -13.18 7.14
N ILE A 430 12.89 -12.75 7.56
CA ILE A 430 13.53 -11.53 7.04
C ILE A 430 13.85 -11.69 5.55
N LYS A 431 14.47 -12.82 5.14
CA LYS A 431 14.74 -13.14 3.73
C LYS A 431 13.46 -13.09 2.87
N ARG A 432 12.37 -13.71 3.32
CA ARG A 432 11.05 -13.67 2.63
C ARG A 432 10.53 -12.25 2.48
N MET A 433 10.63 -11.44 3.53
CA MET A 433 10.15 -10.06 3.52
C MET A 433 10.97 -9.19 2.56
N LYS A 434 12.31 -9.25 2.64
CA LYS A 434 13.19 -8.51 1.72
C LYS A 434 12.95 -8.93 0.27
N PHE A 435 12.81 -10.22 0.01
CA PHE A 435 12.43 -10.73 -1.30
C PHE A 435 11.07 -10.20 -1.76
N ALA A 436 10.05 -10.20 -0.88
CA ALA A 436 8.71 -9.71 -1.21
C ALA A 436 8.70 -8.23 -1.62
N LEU A 437 9.56 -7.42 -0.98
CA LEU A 437 9.75 -6.01 -1.29
C LEU A 437 10.41 -5.83 -2.65
N ARG A 438 11.51 -6.54 -2.91
CA ARG A 438 12.18 -6.48 -4.22
C ARG A 438 11.27 -6.94 -5.36
N LEU A 439 10.53 -8.03 -5.17
CA LEU A 439 9.56 -8.49 -6.14
C LEU A 439 8.49 -7.41 -6.42
N ARG A 440 8.00 -6.72 -5.38
CA ARG A 440 7.06 -5.60 -5.53
C ARG A 440 7.71 -4.40 -6.25
N ASN A 441 8.95 -4.08 -5.94
CA ASN A 441 9.71 -3.02 -6.60
C ASN A 441 9.85 -3.30 -8.09
N PHE A 442 10.19 -4.54 -8.46
CA PHE A 442 10.24 -4.98 -9.85
C PHE A 442 8.87 -4.93 -10.53
N GLU A 443 7.81 -5.44 -9.91
CA GLU A 443 6.43 -5.36 -10.44
C GLU A 443 6.03 -3.90 -10.75
N ASN A 444 6.36 -2.97 -9.84
CA ASN A 444 6.09 -1.55 -10.04
C ASN A 444 6.96 -0.96 -11.16
N PHE A 445 8.26 -1.23 -11.14
CA PHE A 445 9.22 -0.70 -12.11
C PHE A 445 8.89 -1.16 -13.54
N THR A 446 8.57 -2.44 -13.74
CA THR A 446 8.18 -2.96 -15.06
C THR A 446 6.87 -2.39 -15.57
N SER A 447 5.99 -1.92 -14.67
CA SER A 447 4.69 -1.34 -15.02
C SER A 447 4.75 0.16 -15.36
N THR A 448 5.81 0.85 -14.94
CA THR A 448 5.95 2.31 -15.04
C THR A 448 7.10 2.74 -15.95
N ALA A 449 8.16 1.93 -16.05
CA ALA A 449 9.32 2.24 -16.87
C ALA A 449 9.27 1.53 -18.24
N PRO A 450 9.88 2.13 -19.28
CA PRO A 450 9.99 1.50 -20.60
C PRO A 450 10.77 0.19 -20.60
N LYS A 451 10.39 -0.74 -21.48
CA LYS A 451 10.98 -2.10 -21.56
C LYS A 451 12.51 -2.13 -21.62
N LYS A 452 13.13 -1.19 -22.33
CA LYS A 452 14.59 -1.16 -22.50
C LYS A 452 15.33 -0.99 -21.16
N GLU A 453 14.74 -0.31 -20.19
CA GLU A 453 15.39 0.01 -18.91
C GLU A 453 15.37 -1.19 -17.95
N TRP A 454 14.23 -1.87 -17.84
CA TRP A 454 14.08 -2.98 -16.91
C TRP A 454 14.44 -4.34 -17.49
N LYS A 455 14.56 -4.50 -18.82
CA LYS A 455 14.75 -5.83 -19.45
C LYS A 455 15.93 -6.61 -18.86
N LYS A 456 17.12 -6.00 -18.84
CA LYS A 456 18.34 -6.66 -18.33
C LYS A 456 18.19 -6.99 -16.84
N GLY A 457 17.74 -6.03 -16.03
CA GLY A 457 17.54 -6.26 -14.61
C GLY A 457 16.49 -7.34 -14.31
N LEU A 458 15.46 -7.46 -15.15
CA LEU A 458 14.47 -8.54 -15.05
C LEU A 458 15.08 -9.90 -15.43
N GLU A 459 15.89 -9.97 -16.48
CA GLU A 459 16.61 -11.20 -16.87
C GLU A 459 17.47 -11.72 -15.70
N ASP A 460 18.23 -10.82 -15.07
CA ASP A 460 19.05 -11.12 -13.89
C ASP A 460 18.18 -11.54 -12.68
N PHE A 461 17.11 -10.79 -12.39
CA PHE A 461 16.18 -11.13 -11.30
C PHE A 461 15.55 -12.52 -11.47
N ILE A 462 15.10 -12.84 -12.69
CA ILE A 462 14.50 -14.14 -13.00
C ILE A 462 15.54 -15.25 -12.94
N ALA A 463 16.80 -15.00 -13.33
CA ALA A 463 17.88 -15.96 -13.13
C ALA A 463 18.09 -16.27 -11.65
N ILE A 464 18.14 -15.26 -10.79
CA ILE A 464 18.25 -15.47 -9.34
C ILE A 464 17.06 -16.28 -8.81
N CYS A 465 15.85 -15.97 -9.30
CA CYS A 465 14.66 -16.71 -8.90
C CYS A 465 14.71 -18.18 -9.35
N SER A 466 15.13 -18.46 -10.59
CA SER A 466 15.21 -19.81 -11.12
C SER A 466 16.29 -20.66 -10.46
N ASP A 467 17.38 -20.02 -10.03
CA ASP A 467 18.58 -20.73 -9.60
C ASP A 467 18.63 -20.92 -8.08
N PHE A 468 18.00 -20.01 -7.31
CA PHE A 468 18.07 -20.02 -5.84
C PHE A 468 16.71 -20.03 -5.13
N ILE A 469 15.65 -19.49 -5.72
CA ILE A 469 14.33 -19.37 -5.07
C ILE A 469 13.43 -20.57 -5.39
N ILE A 470 13.35 -20.95 -6.67
CA ILE A 470 12.58 -22.10 -7.16
C ILE A 470 13.49 -23.32 -7.22
N THR A 471 13.84 -23.81 -6.04
CA THR A 471 14.62 -25.04 -5.83
C THR A 471 13.86 -25.97 -4.88
N PRO A 472 14.15 -27.29 -4.84
CA PRO A 472 13.51 -28.23 -3.92
C PRO A 472 13.57 -27.78 -2.46
N GLU A 473 14.68 -27.13 -2.06
CA GLU A 473 14.93 -26.68 -0.70
C GLU A 473 14.15 -25.41 -0.34
N ASN A 474 13.98 -24.49 -1.29
CA ASN A 474 13.45 -23.15 -1.03
C ASN A 474 11.99 -22.96 -1.46
N ILE A 475 11.42 -23.89 -2.23
CA ILE A 475 10.05 -23.76 -2.76
C ILE A 475 8.99 -23.57 -1.65
N ALA A 476 9.13 -24.28 -0.52
CA ALA A 476 8.23 -24.14 0.62
C ALA A 476 8.38 -22.77 1.31
N THR A 477 9.61 -22.25 1.37
CA THR A 477 9.93 -20.95 1.96
C THR A 477 9.32 -19.80 1.16
N TYR A 478 9.38 -19.87 -0.18
CA TYR A 478 8.90 -18.80 -1.07
C TYR A 478 7.57 -19.10 -1.76
N LEU A 479 6.83 -20.13 -1.32
CA LEU A 479 5.58 -20.61 -1.94
C LEU A 479 4.57 -19.49 -2.23
N LYS A 480 4.44 -18.53 -1.31
CA LYS A 480 3.51 -17.38 -1.45
C LYS A 480 3.90 -16.40 -2.57
N TYR A 481 5.16 -16.39 -2.99
CA TYR A 481 5.71 -15.44 -3.94
C TYR A 481 5.91 -16.04 -5.33
N ILE A 482 6.08 -17.36 -5.45
CA ILE A 482 6.25 -18.06 -6.73
C ILE A 482 5.16 -17.69 -7.75
N PRO A 483 3.85 -17.69 -7.41
CA PRO A 483 2.82 -17.26 -8.34
C PRO A 483 3.05 -15.84 -8.89
N ARG A 484 3.52 -14.91 -8.05
CA ARG A 484 3.80 -13.52 -8.45
C ARG A 484 5.00 -13.42 -9.39
N ILE A 485 6.02 -14.26 -9.23
CA ILE A 485 7.18 -14.32 -10.14
C ILE A 485 6.71 -14.76 -11.54
N PHE A 486 5.86 -15.78 -11.62
CA PHE A 486 5.23 -16.17 -12.89
C PHE A 486 4.37 -15.03 -13.47
N GLY A 487 3.55 -14.40 -12.65
CA GLY A 487 2.73 -13.24 -13.03
C GLY A 487 3.56 -12.09 -13.61
N LEU A 488 4.72 -11.80 -13.02
CA LEU A 488 5.66 -10.79 -13.50
C LEU A 488 6.11 -11.08 -14.94
N THR A 489 6.57 -12.31 -15.22
CA THR A 489 7.02 -12.70 -16.58
C THR A 489 5.91 -12.66 -17.64
N VAL A 490 4.66 -12.89 -17.22
CA VAL A 490 3.46 -12.77 -18.07
C VAL A 490 3.16 -11.31 -18.36
N SER A 491 3.17 -10.44 -17.34
CA SER A 491 2.88 -9.01 -17.50
C SER A 491 3.86 -8.29 -18.42
N THR A 492 5.11 -8.78 -18.49
CA THR A 492 6.19 -8.21 -19.32
C THR A 492 6.26 -8.79 -20.73
N ASN A 493 5.42 -9.77 -21.06
CA ASN A 493 5.41 -10.50 -22.34
C ASN A 493 6.80 -11.06 -22.72
N THR A 494 7.45 -11.75 -21.76
CA THR A 494 8.80 -12.32 -21.91
C THR A 494 8.77 -13.85 -21.80
N ASN A 495 8.44 -14.50 -22.91
CA ASN A 495 8.20 -15.96 -22.98
C ASN A 495 9.43 -16.81 -22.58
N GLU A 496 10.64 -16.39 -22.95
CA GLU A 496 11.88 -17.11 -22.62
C GLU A 496 12.11 -17.19 -21.10
N LEU A 497 11.85 -16.09 -20.40
CA LEU A 497 11.98 -16.01 -18.94
C LEU A 497 10.94 -16.90 -18.24
N TYR A 498 9.71 -16.95 -18.76
CA TYR A 498 8.68 -17.86 -18.28
C TYR A 498 9.12 -19.32 -18.41
N LEU A 499 9.64 -19.71 -19.57
CA LEU A 499 10.10 -21.09 -19.81
C LEU A 499 11.28 -21.46 -18.90
N LYS A 500 12.19 -20.52 -18.62
CA LYS A 500 13.28 -20.72 -17.64
C LYS A 500 12.73 -21.05 -16.25
N LEU A 501 11.79 -20.25 -15.75
CA LEU A 501 11.15 -20.48 -14.46
C LEU A 501 10.39 -21.81 -14.42
N LEU A 502 9.65 -22.11 -15.49
CA LEU A 502 8.89 -23.35 -15.62
C LEU A 502 9.80 -24.57 -15.52
N LYS A 503 10.97 -24.53 -16.17
CA LYS A 503 11.95 -25.62 -16.09
C LYS A 503 12.43 -25.84 -14.65
N SER A 504 12.84 -24.79 -13.94
CA SER A 504 13.25 -24.90 -12.54
C SER A 504 12.11 -25.38 -11.63
N TYR A 505 10.89 -24.94 -11.90
CA TYR A 505 9.69 -25.36 -11.18
C TYR A 505 9.40 -26.86 -11.34
N LEU A 506 9.35 -27.35 -12.58
CA LEU A 506 9.11 -28.75 -12.88
C LEU A 506 10.21 -29.65 -12.32
N ASN A 507 11.48 -29.26 -12.49
CA ASN A 507 12.61 -29.99 -11.92
C ASN A 507 12.54 -30.07 -10.38
N SER A 508 12.14 -28.97 -9.73
CA SER A 508 12.00 -28.95 -8.28
C SER A 508 10.95 -29.92 -7.78
N TRP A 509 9.78 -29.97 -8.43
CA TRP A 509 8.73 -30.92 -8.10
C TRP A 509 9.11 -32.36 -8.44
N GLU A 510 9.82 -32.60 -9.55
CA GLU A 510 10.33 -33.94 -9.88
C GLU A 510 11.24 -34.47 -8.76
N ILE A 511 12.12 -33.63 -8.20
CA ILE A 511 12.99 -34.00 -7.08
C ILE A 511 12.19 -34.22 -5.80
N LEU A 512 11.20 -33.37 -5.49
CA LEU A 512 10.34 -33.55 -4.33
C LEU A 512 9.52 -34.86 -4.40
N HIS A 513 9.07 -35.26 -5.59
CA HIS A 513 8.37 -36.54 -5.80
C HIS A 513 9.28 -37.77 -5.62
N LYS A 514 10.61 -37.60 -5.58
CA LYS A 514 11.57 -38.68 -5.23
C LYS A 514 11.69 -38.91 -3.73
N THR A 515 11.09 -38.06 -2.88
CA THR A 515 11.09 -38.23 -1.42
C THR A 515 10.27 -39.44 -0.97
N LYS A 516 10.59 -40.02 0.20
CA LYS A 516 9.88 -41.19 0.77
C LYS A 516 8.50 -40.88 1.37
N GLU A 517 7.98 -39.67 1.18
CA GLU A 517 6.72 -39.24 1.79
C GLU A 517 5.47 -39.72 1.05
N ARG A 518 4.29 -39.57 1.69
CA ARG A 518 3.00 -39.94 1.11
C ARG A 518 2.75 -39.18 -0.18
N ASN A 519 2.74 -39.87 -1.32
CA ASN A 519 2.50 -39.27 -2.64
C ASN A 519 1.21 -38.44 -2.74
N GLU A 520 0.16 -38.72 -1.97
CA GLU A 520 -1.11 -38.01 -2.07
C GLU A 520 -1.07 -36.57 -1.50
N ILE A 521 -0.46 -36.36 -0.33
CA ILE A 521 -0.40 -35.04 0.31
C ILE A 521 0.48 -34.08 -0.49
N LEU A 522 1.59 -34.59 -1.04
CA LEU A 522 2.49 -33.85 -1.90
C LEU A 522 1.79 -33.43 -3.21
N LYS A 523 1.06 -34.35 -3.87
CA LYS A 523 0.25 -34.04 -5.06
C LYS A 523 -0.83 -33.00 -4.80
N LYS A 524 -1.53 -33.08 -3.66
CA LYS A 524 -2.52 -32.05 -3.26
C LYS A 524 -1.85 -30.68 -3.09
N SER A 525 -0.66 -30.64 -2.50
CA SER A 525 0.08 -29.41 -2.34
C SER A 525 0.62 -28.82 -3.65
N GLU A 526 1.08 -29.67 -4.57
CA GLU A 526 1.48 -29.25 -5.92
C GLU A 526 0.29 -28.68 -6.68
N SER A 527 -0.85 -29.38 -6.66
CA SER A 527 -2.09 -28.93 -7.30
C SER A 527 -2.54 -27.57 -6.78
N PHE A 528 -2.47 -27.35 -5.46
CA PHE A 528 -2.77 -26.06 -4.85
C PHE A 528 -1.86 -24.94 -5.39
N LEU A 529 -0.55 -25.17 -5.46
CA LEU A 529 0.38 -24.17 -6.00
C LEU A 529 0.17 -23.93 -7.50
N ASN A 530 -0.10 -24.97 -8.28
CA ASN A 530 -0.42 -24.86 -9.70
C ASN A 530 -1.67 -23.99 -9.94
N LEU A 531 -2.72 -24.16 -9.12
CA LEU A 531 -3.92 -23.32 -9.19
C LEU A 531 -3.63 -21.86 -8.85
N LYS A 532 -2.78 -21.61 -7.84
CA LYS A 532 -2.30 -20.26 -7.50
C LYS A 532 -1.50 -19.62 -8.63
N ILE A 533 -0.61 -20.38 -9.28
CA ILE A 533 0.13 -19.91 -10.46
C ILE A 533 -0.84 -19.57 -11.59
N LYS A 534 -1.87 -20.40 -11.83
CA LYS A 534 -2.91 -20.13 -12.84
C LYS A 534 -3.71 -18.86 -12.56
N GLU A 535 -4.14 -18.62 -11.33
CA GLU A 535 -4.77 -17.33 -10.94
C GLU A 535 -3.85 -16.14 -11.22
N SER A 536 -2.57 -16.29 -10.88
CA SER A 536 -1.58 -15.24 -11.10
C SER A 536 -1.33 -14.99 -12.60
N ILE A 537 -1.19 -16.04 -13.42
CA ILE A 537 -1.04 -15.91 -14.87
C ILE A 537 -2.24 -15.16 -15.43
N LEU A 538 -3.47 -15.64 -15.19
CA LEU A 538 -4.68 -15.04 -15.78
C LEU A 538 -4.92 -13.58 -15.32
N SER A 539 -4.54 -13.23 -14.09
CA SER A 539 -4.64 -11.86 -13.58
C SER A 539 -3.52 -10.92 -14.07
N ASN A 540 -2.49 -11.43 -14.74
CA ASN A 540 -1.38 -10.64 -15.28
C ASN A 540 -1.33 -10.62 -16.81
N ILE A 541 -2.11 -11.45 -17.50
CA ILE A 541 -2.20 -11.44 -18.98
C ILE A 541 -2.65 -10.04 -19.42
N PRO A 542 -1.89 -9.36 -20.32
CA PRO A 542 -2.33 -8.09 -20.88
C PRO A 542 -3.74 -8.18 -21.48
N ILE A 543 -4.59 -7.20 -21.18
CA ILE A 543 -6.02 -7.20 -21.59
C ILE A 543 -6.17 -7.22 -23.13
N LYS A 544 -5.19 -6.70 -23.86
CA LYS A 544 -5.20 -6.62 -25.32
C LYS A 544 -4.03 -7.41 -25.89
N LEU A 545 -4.36 -8.52 -26.53
CA LEU A 545 -3.40 -9.46 -27.11
C LEU A 545 -3.93 -10.02 -28.42
N SER A 546 -3.02 -10.48 -29.28
CA SER A 546 -3.40 -11.21 -30.48
C SER A 546 -3.88 -12.63 -30.14
N ASN A 547 -4.63 -13.28 -31.05
CA ASN A 547 -4.99 -14.69 -30.88
C ASN A 547 -3.76 -15.59 -30.73
N PHE A 548 -2.63 -15.25 -31.36
CA PHE A 548 -1.37 -15.97 -31.25
C PHE A 548 -0.79 -15.90 -29.84
N ASP A 549 -0.80 -14.72 -29.22
CA ASP A 549 -0.35 -14.56 -27.83
C ASP A 549 -1.21 -15.39 -26.87
N PHE A 550 -2.52 -15.46 -27.08
CA PHE A 550 -3.40 -16.32 -26.28
C PHE A 550 -3.10 -17.81 -26.43
N LEU A 551 -2.64 -18.28 -27.59
CA LEU A 551 -2.19 -19.67 -27.76
C LEU A 551 -0.93 -19.95 -26.92
N ILE A 552 -0.03 -18.98 -26.82
CA ILE A 552 1.17 -19.08 -25.97
C ILE A 552 0.75 -19.19 -24.50
N TYR A 553 -0.16 -18.33 -24.03
CA TYR A 553 -0.64 -18.39 -22.65
C TYR A 553 -1.44 -19.67 -22.34
N ASP A 554 -2.22 -20.18 -23.30
CA ASP A 554 -2.89 -21.47 -23.16
C ASP A 554 -1.86 -22.62 -23.06
N TYR A 555 -0.76 -22.56 -23.82
CA TYR A 555 0.37 -23.50 -23.67
C TYR A 555 1.03 -23.38 -22.29
N PHE A 556 1.27 -22.16 -21.80
CA PHE A 556 1.81 -21.90 -20.47
C PHE A 556 0.93 -22.46 -19.34
N LEU A 557 -0.38 -22.31 -19.44
CA LEU A 557 -1.32 -22.92 -18.49
C LEU A 557 -1.33 -24.44 -18.60
N LYS A 558 -1.37 -25.00 -19.81
CA LYS A 558 -1.34 -26.46 -20.00
C LYS A 558 -0.07 -27.09 -19.41
N SER A 559 1.07 -26.44 -19.60
CA SER A 559 2.37 -26.93 -19.12
C SER A 559 2.58 -26.77 -17.61
N THR A 560 1.89 -25.83 -16.96
CA THR A 560 1.95 -25.64 -15.50
C THR A 560 0.89 -26.42 -14.74
N THR A 561 -0.34 -26.51 -15.25
CA THR A 561 -1.48 -27.02 -14.46
C THR A 561 -2.10 -28.31 -14.99
N SER A 562 -1.62 -28.85 -16.11
CA SER A 562 -2.17 -30.06 -16.75
C SER A 562 -3.68 -29.98 -17.07
N SER A 563 -4.28 -28.77 -17.01
CA SER A 563 -5.73 -28.55 -17.18
C SER A 563 -6.05 -27.99 -18.55
N ARG A 564 -7.02 -28.57 -19.27
CA ARG A 564 -7.53 -28.01 -20.53
C ARG A 564 -8.50 -26.86 -20.23
N SER A 565 -8.13 -25.63 -20.58
CA SER A 565 -9.05 -24.49 -20.61
C SER A 565 -9.87 -24.47 -21.90
N ASN A 566 -11.13 -24.05 -21.81
CA ASN A 566 -11.85 -23.60 -23.01
C ASN A 566 -11.21 -22.28 -23.48
N PHE A 567 -10.65 -22.28 -24.70
CA PHE A 567 -9.92 -21.15 -25.28
C PHE A 567 -10.74 -19.85 -25.29
N GLN A 568 -12.06 -19.93 -25.54
CA GLN A 568 -12.95 -18.77 -25.50
C GLN A 568 -13.07 -18.18 -24.08
N LYS A 569 -13.16 -19.04 -23.06
CA LYS A 569 -13.18 -18.58 -21.66
C LYS A 569 -11.84 -17.95 -21.27
N LEU A 570 -10.72 -18.50 -21.75
CA LEU A 570 -9.38 -17.99 -21.49
C LEU A 570 -9.17 -16.56 -22.00
N GLN A 571 -9.70 -16.24 -23.19
CA GLN A 571 -9.63 -14.89 -23.76
C GLN A 571 -10.45 -13.85 -22.96
N ALA A 572 -11.48 -14.28 -22.23
CA ALA A 572 -12.36 -13.40 -21.48
C ALA A 572 -11.84 -13.03 -20.09
N TYR A 573 -11.13 -13.96 -19.42
CA TYR A 573 -10.71 -13.78 -18.03
C TYR A 573 -9.94 -12.49 -17.74
N PRO A 574 -8.94 -12.06 -18.53
CA PRO A 574 -8.20 -10.83 -18.23
C PRO A 574 -9.11 -9.60 -18.17
N LEU A 575 -10.08 -9.51 -19.08
CA LEU A 575 -11.06 -8.42 -19.10
C LEU A 575 -12.03 -8.53 -17.91
N MET A 576 -12.57 -9.73 -17.62
CA MET A 576 -13.46 -9.94 -16.47
C MET A 576 -12.77 -9.56 -15.16
N LEU A 577 -11.53 -10.02 -14.96
CA LEU A 577 -10.72 -9.69 -13.80
C LEU A 577 -10.47 -8.18 -13.69
N PHE A 578 -10.27 -7.49 -14.81
CA PHE A 578 -10.11 -6.05 -14.82
C PHE A 578 -11.41 -5.33 -14.42
N LEU A 579 -12.55 -5.77 -14.95
CA LEU A 579 -13.87 -5.21 -14.64
C LEU A 579 -14.39 -5.54 -13.23
N CYS A 580 -13.78 -6.54 -12.57
CA CYS A 580 -13.97 -6.84 -11.15
C CYS A 580 -12.88 -6.21 -10.26
N ASP A 581 -11.94 -5.41 -10.79
CA ASP A 581 -10.78 -4.88 -10.04
C ASP A 581 -9.94 -5.95 -9.33
N LEU A 582 -9.77 -7.12 -9.96
CA LEU A 582 -8.94 -8.25 -9.51
C LEU A 582 -7.71 -8.50 -10.40
N HIS A 583 -7.65 -7.85 -11.56
CA HIS A 583 -6.47 -7.88 -12.45
C HIS A 583 -5.28 -7.15 -11.82
N GLN A 584 -4.05 -7.46 -12.22
CA GLN A 584 -2.84 -6.81 -11.73
C GLN A 584 -2.87 -5.30 -11.97
N LYS A 585 -3.18 -4.85 -13.19
CA LYS A 585 -3.56 -3.45 -13.47
C LYS A 585 -4.89 -3.11 -12.79
N PRO A 586 -4.94 -2.16 -11.83
CA PRO A 586 -6.17 -1.73 -11.17
C PRO A 586 -7.14 -1.08 -12.15
N PHE A 587 -8.45 -1.25 -11.91
CA PHE A 587 -9.47 -0.64 -12.78
C PHE A 587 -9.33 0.88 -12.85
N LYS A 588 -9.04 1.53 -11.70
CA LYS A 588 -8.87 2.98 -11.61
C LYS A 588 -7.80 3.58 -12.54
N ASN A 589 -6.83 2.79 -13.01
CA ASN A 589 -5.83 3.28 -13.97
C ASN A 589 -6.49 3.68 -15.31
N SER A 590 -7.63 3.07 -15.67
CA SER A 590 -8.41 3.50 -16.85
C SER A 590 -8.98 4.91 -16.74
N LEU A 591 -9.07 5.48 -15.53
CA LEU A 591 -9.56 6.85 -15.32
C LEU A 591 -8.51 7.91 -15.66
N PHE A 592 -7.22 7.53 -15.71
CA PHE A 592 -6.13 8.40 -16.13
C PHE A 592 -5.86 8.32 -17.64
N GLU A 593 -6.30 7.23 -18.29
CA GLU A 593 -6.09 6.97 -19.70
C GLU A 593 -7.38 7.29 -20.49
N ASN A 594 -7.38 8.37 -21.28
CA ASN A 594 -8.49 8.77 -22.18
C ASN A 594 -8.79 7.76 -23.32
N ASP A 595 -8.24 6.55 -23.25
CA ASP A 595 -8.09 5.58 -24.33
C ASP A 595 -8.96 4.32 -24.19
N TRP A 596 -9.63 4.13 -23.05
CA TRP A 596 -10.42 2.92 -22.81
C TRP A 596 -11.58 2.74 -23.81
N GLN A 597 -12.26 3.83 -24.19
CA GLN A 597 -13.40 3.78 -25.12
C GLN A 597 -13.02 3.71 -26.60
N LYS A 598 -12.08 4.57 -27.05
CA LYS A 598 -11.67 4.63 -28.47
C LYS A 598 -11.17 3.29 -29.02
N ARG A 599 -10.70 2.41 -28.15
CA ARG A 599 -10.01 1.17 -28.50
C ARG A 599 -10.84 -0.10 -28.26
N ASN A 600 -12.14 -0.01 -27.96
CA ASN A 600 -13.02 -1.16 -27.65
C ASN A 600 -14.19 -1.37 -28.64
N HIS A 601 -14.35 -0.51 -29.65
CA HIS A 601 -15.40 -0.65 -30.67
C HIS A 601 -15.23 -1.88 -31.61
N SER A 602 -14.07 -2.56 -31.58
CA SER A 602 -13.74 -3.62 -32.56
C SER A 602 -13.91 -5.06 -32.07
N ASN A 603 -14.10 -5.33 -30.78
CA ASN A 603 -14.15 -6.70 -30.26
C ASN A 603 -15.59 -7.16 -29.99
N LYS A 604 -16.11 -8.09 -30.78
CA LYS A 604 -17.37 -8.82 -30.54
C LYS A 604 -17.46 -9.52 -29.16
N ALA A 605 -16.34 -9.59 -28.42
CA ALA A 605 -16.26 -10.17 -27.08
C ALA A 605 -16.84 -9.27 -25.96
N THR A 606 -17.02 -7.96 -26.17
CA THR A 606 -17.66 -7.07 -25.18
C THR A 606 -19.14 -7.40 -24.95
N ASN A 607 -19.83 -7.98 -25.94
CA ASN A 607 -21.22 -8.41 -25.80
C ASN A 607 -21.41 -9.62 -24.88
N PHE A 608 -20.34 -10.34 -24.50
CA PHE A 608 -20.45 -11.60 -23.74
C PHE A 608 -20.38 -11.45 -22.22
N TYR A 609 -20.00 -10.28 -21.68
CA TYR A 609 -19.76 -10.12 -20.24
C TYR A 609 -20.25 -8.78 -19.71
N MET A 610 -21.53 -8.53 -19.95
CA MET A 610 -22.35 -7.64 -19.11
C MET A 610 -22.38 -8.23 -17.70
N LEU A 611 -21.36 -7.95 -16.89
CA LEU A 611 -21.37 -8.24 -15.45
C LEU A 611 -22.64 -7.62 -14.89
N ASN A 612 -23.46 -8.43 -14.21
CA ASN A 612 -24.83 -8.06 -13.85
C ASN A 612 -24.87 -6.69 -13.17
N VAL A 613 -25.48 -5.78 -13.91
CA VAL A 613 -25.64 -4.37 -13.63
C VAL A 613 -26.44 -4.27 -12.34
N LEU A 614 -25.91 -3.61 -11.32
CA LEU A 614 -26.75 -3.14 -10.22
C LEU A 614 -27.91 -2.36 -10.84
N GLY A 615 -29.10 -2.95 -10.84
CA GLY A 615 -30.27 -2.34 -11.45
C GLY A 615 -30.55 -0.98 -10.82
N GLU A 616 -31.24 -0.09 -11.52
CA GLU A 616 -31.57 1.26 -11.03
C GLU A 616 -32.35 1.24 -9.70
N ASN A 617 -32.88 0.08 -9.31
CA ASN A 617 -33.61 -0.16 -8.06
C ASN A 617 -32.71 -0.43 -6.83
N CYS A 618 -31.38 -0.46 -6.99
CA CYS A 618 -30.45 -0.64 -5.88
C CYS A 618 -30.28 0.67 -5.09
N ASN A 619 -31.17 0.93 -4.13
CA ASN A 619 -31.16 2.14 -3.28
C ASN A 619 -29.92 2.29 -2.38
N THR A 620 -29.09 1.25 -2.29
CA THR A 620 -27.96 1.17 -1.35
C THR A 620 -26.69 1.80 -1.90
N ILE A 621 -26.61 1.99 -3.21
CA ILE A 621 -25.45 2.53 -3.92
C ILE A 621 -25.89 3.80 -4.63
N ASP A 622 -25.13 4.89 -4.43
CA ASP A 622 -25.42 6.19 -5.05
C ASP A 622 -25.03 6.21 -6.53
N ILE A 623 -25.78 5.45 -7.34
CA ILE A 623 -25.58 5.30 -8.78
C ILE A 623 -25.59 6.67 -9.47
N LYS A 624 -26.40 7.62 -8.98
CA LYS A 624 -26.50 8.97 -9.55
C LYS A 624 -25.18 9.72 -9.40
N THR A 625 -24.62 9.80 -8.20
CA THR A 625 -23.34 10.51 -7.98
C THR A 625 -22.18 9.84 -8.71
N TYR A 626 -22.19 8.50 -8.86
CA TYR A 626 -21.24 7.80 -9.74
C TYR A 626 -21.39 8.24 -11.20
N ARG A 627 -22.60 8.27 -11.75
CA ARG A 627 -22.84 8.73 -13.13
C ARG A 627 -22.40 10.18 -13.32
N ASP A 628 -22.70 11.05 -12.36
CA ASP A 628 -22.28 12.46 -12.39
C ASP A 628 -20.75 12.60 -12.34
N PHE A 629 -20.07 11.81 -11.51
CA PHE A 629 -18.61 11.72 -11.49
C PHE A 629 -18.04 11.36 -12.86
N PHE A 630 -18.51 10.26 -13.45
CA PHE A 630 -18.02 9.78 -14.75
C PHE A 630 -18.32 10.78 -15.88
N LYS A 631 -19.48 11.44 -15.86
CA LYS A 631 -19.83 12.49 -16.81
C LYS A 631 -18.88 13.69 -16.71
N ASN A 632 -18.50 14.07 -15.49
CA ASN A 632 -17.66 15.24 -15.26
C ASN A 632 -16.18 15.01 -15.55
N ILE A 633 -15.66 13.79 -15.38
CA ILE A 633 -14.26 13.47 -15.72
C ILE A 633 -14.09 13.13 -17.21
N ASN A 634 -15.16 12.70 -17.90
CA ASN A 634 -15.13 12.32 -19.30
C ASN A 634 -16.09 13.15 -20.15
N GLN A 635 -15.69 14.36 -20.54
CA GLN A 635 -16.42 15.16 -21.54
C GLN A 635 -16.62 14.43 -22.90
N LYS A 636 -15.97 13.28 -23.13
CA LYS A 636 -16.10 12.41 -24.32
C LYS A 636 -16.83 11.06 -24.09
N PHE A 637 -17.14 10.64 -22.85
CA PHE A 637 -17.96 9.42 -22.62
C PHE A 637 -19.43 9.61 -23.04
N SER A 638 -19.85 10.86 -23.24
CA SER A 638 -21.25 11.26 -23.40
C SER A 638 -21.75 11.34 -24.85
N SER A 639 -20.91 11.18 -25.87
CA SER A 639 -21.33 11.60 -27.22
C SER A 639 -21.92 10.52 -28.14
N GLU A 640 -21.76 9.20 -27.94
CA GLU A 640 -22.15 8.26 -29.02
C GLU A 640 -22.81 6.92 -28.63
N THR A 641 -23.10 6.61 -27.35
CA THR A 641 -23.88 5.39 -27.04
C THR A 641 -24.97 5.61 -26.00
N ASN A 642 -26.19 5.20 -26.36
CA ASN A 642 -27.34 5.07 -25.45
C ASN A 642 -27.10 4.03 -24.32
N ASP A 643 -25.95 3.34 -24.32
CA ASP A 643 -25.51 2.37 -23.30
C ASP A 643 -24.77 3.00 -22.10
N SER A 644 -24.78 4.34 -21.98
CA SER A 644 -24.23 5.10 -20.83
C SER A 644 -24.84 4.77 -19.45
N LYS A 645 -25.75 3.79 -19.37
CA LYS A 645 -26.40 3.36 -18.12
C LYS A 645 -25.58 2.39 -17.27
N ILE A 646 -24.55 1.75 -17.83
CA ILE A 646 -23.93 0.57 -17.21
C ILE A 646 -22.49 0.86 -16.78
N LEU A 647 -22.25 0.82 -15.47
CA LEU A 647 -20.95 0.98 -14.83
C LEU A 647 -20.43 -0.38 -14.35
N PRO A 648 -19.14 -0.74 -14.60
CA PRO A 648 -18.54 -1.98 -14.11
C PRO A 648 -18.59 -2.17 -12.57
N ASN A 649 -18.68 -3.41 -12.12
CA ASN A 649 -18.63 -3.79 -10.69
C ASN A 649 -17.37 -3.27 -9.97
N ALA A 650 -16.23 -3.15 -10.67
CA ALA A 650 -15.01 -2.56 -10.17
C ALA A 650 -15.18 -1.16 -9.56
N ILE A 651 -16.19 -0.39 -10.00
CA ILE A 651 -16.45 0.96 -9.49
C ILE A 651 -17.07 0.90 -8.10
N TYR A 652 -18.01 -0.03 -7.91
CA TYR A 652 -18.78 -0.19 -6.67
C TYR A 652 -18.01 -1.02 -5.64
N PHE A 653 -17.35 -2.08 -6.10
CA PHE A 653 -16.62 -3.05 -5.29
C PHE A 653 -15.12 -2.99 -5.61
N SER A 654 -14.52 -1.80 -5.57
CA SER A 654 -13.08 -1.64 -5.79
C SER A 654 -12.28 -2.26 -4.65
N THR A 655 -11.27 -3.06 -5.00
CA THR A 655 -10.27 -3.56 -4.05
C THR A 655 -9.16 -2.54 -3.85
N ARG A 656 -8.95 -1.64 -4.82
CA ARG A 656 -7.94 -0.58 -4.81
C ARG A 656 -8.57 0.77 -5.08
N LYS A 657 -9.13 1.36 -4.04
CA LYS A 657 -9.83 2.65 -4.09
C LYS A 657 -8.99 3.82 -4.56
N LEU A 658 -9.70 4.84 -5.03
CA LEU A 658 -9.15 6.17 -5.25
C LEU A 658 -8.79 6.82 -3.91
N ASN A 659 -7.59 7.40 -3.84
CA ASN A 659 -7.22 8.32 -2.76
C ASN A 659 -7.43 9.78 -3.18
N ALA A 660 -7.28 10.73 -2.25
CA ALA A 660 -7.49 12.14 -2.54
C ALA A 660 -6.58 12.68 -3.66
N LEU A 661 -5.33 12.23 -3.71
CA LEU A 661 -4.37 12.61 -4.75
C LEU A 661 -4.86 12.17 -6.13
N GLU A 662 -5.16 10.88 -6.28
CA GLU A 662 -5.67 10.32 -7.52
C GLU A 662 -6.97 11.01 -7.96
N LEU A 663 -7.91 11.23 -7.03
CA LEU A 663 -9.16 11.92 -7.33
C LEU A 663 -8.93 13.37 -7.79
N SER A 664 -8.04 14.11 -7.13
CA SER A 664 -7.69 15.49 -7.48
C SER A 664 -6.98 15.61 -8.84
N MET A 665 -6.23 14.58 -9.24
CA MET A 665 -5.60 14.51 -10.56
C MET A 665 -6.62 14.14 -11.65
N ILE A 666 -7.50 13.17 -11.40
CA ILE A 666 -8.54 12.75 -12.35
C ILE A 666 -9.55 13.90 -12.57
N TYR A 667 -10.03 14.53 -11.50
CA TYR A 667 -10.93 15.68 -11.57
C TYR A 667 -10.18 17.00 -11.38
N SER A 668 -9.17 17.26 -12.22
CA SER A 668 -8.27 18.44 -12.16
C SER A 668 -8.97 19.80 -12.12
N GLN A 669 -10.24 19.88 -12.53
CA GLN A 669 -11.01 21.12 -12.53
C GLN A 669 -11.51 21.55 -11.14
N TRP A 670 -11.30 20.73 -10.10
CA TRP A 670 -11.78 20.99 -8.75
C TRP A 670 -11.31 22.32 -8.14
N SER A 671 -10.15 22.83 -8.57
CA SER A 671 -9.52 24.05 -8.05
C SER A 671 -9.85 25.33 -8.83
N ILE A 672 -10.63 25.22 -9.91
CA ILE A 672 -10.96 26.33 -10.81
C ILE A 672 -11.89 27.33 -10.16
N ASP A 673 -12.91 26.83 -9.46
CA ASP A 673 -13.89 27.66 -8.76
C ASP A 673 -14.47 26.92 -7.54
N LYS A 674 -15.01 27.70 -6.61
CA LYS A 674 -15.58 27.24 -5.34
C LYS A 674 -16.80 26.37 -5.53
N ASP A 675 -17.58 26.58 -6.59
CA ASP A 675 -18.77 25.78 -6.87
C ASP A 675 -18.38 24.36 -7.27
N LYS A 676 -17.42 24.17 -8.17
CA LYS A 676 -16.88 22.85 -8.55
C LYS A 676 -16.32 22.09 -7.35
N TYR A 677 -15.64 22.78 -6.43
CA TYR A 677 -15.19 22.15 -5.19
C TYR A 677 -16.38 21.74 -4.30
N SER A 678 -17.25 22.68 -3.98
CA SER A 678 -18.29 22.51 -2.97
C SER A 678 -19.42 21.58 -3.39
N THR A 679 -19.76 21.55 -4.68
CA THR A 679 -20.84 20.72 -5.24
C THR A 679 -20.36 19.34 -5.68
N ASN A 680 -19.27 19.29 -6.45
CA ASN A 680 -18.81 18.05 -7.10
C ASN A 680 -17.69 17.37 -6.31
N PHE A 681 -16.56 18.06 -6.11
CA PHE A 681 -15.38 17.38 -5.55
C PHE A 681 -15.62 16.86 -4.13
N LYS A 682 -16.32 17.64 -3.29
CA LYS A 682 -16.68 17.23 -1.93
C LYS A 682 -17.67 16.05 -1.89
N SER A 683 -18.59 15.95 -2.86
CA SER A 683 -19.50 14.79 -2.94
C SER A 683 -18.74 13.53 -3.37
N TYR A 684 -17.71 13.66 -4.21
CA TYR A 684 -16.85 12.54 -4.61
C TYR A 684 -15.99 11.99 -3.47
N PHE A 685 -15.62 12.79 -2.47
CA PHE A 685 -14.98 12.24 -1.25
C PHE A 685 -15.91 11.25 -0.54
N ASN A 686 -17.19 11.59 -0.37
CA ASN A 686 -18.16 10.67 0.22
C ASN A 686 -18.37 9.44 -0.68
N LEU A 687 -18.45 9.61 -2.00
CA LEU A 687 -18.64 8.54 -2.97
C LEU A 687 -17.57 7.44 -2.84
N PHE A 688 -16.31 7.83 -2.66
CA PHE A 688 -15.18 6.90 -2.58
C PHE A 688 -14.75 6.56 -1.14
N ASN A 689 -15.47 7.05 -0.12
CA ASN A 689 -15.10 7.00 1.30
C ASN A 689 -13.71 7.63 1.59
N ILE A 690 -13.35 8.70 0.89
CA ILE A 690 -12.14 9.48 1.17
C ILE A 690 -12.45 10.44 2.33
N PRO A 691 -11.61 10.53 3.38
CA PRO A 691 -11.84 11.48 4.45
C PRO A 691 -11.80 12.92 3.92
N ASN A 692 -12.75 13.75 4.37
CA ASN A 692 -12.84 15.14 3.92
C ASN A 692 -11.57 15.93 4.25
N ILE A 693 -11.02 16.61 3.26
CA ILE A 693 -9.92 17.55 3.41
C ILE A 693 -10.51 18.94 3.65
N SER A 694 -10.11 19.56 4.76
CA SER A 694 -10.47 20.95 5.04
C SER A 694 -9.65 21.85 4.13
N LEU A 695 -10.31 22.60 3.26
CA LEU A 695 -9.69 23.61 2.41
C LEU A 695 -10.65 24.76 2.13
N GLU A 696 -10.09 25.92 1.82
CA GLU A 696 -10.84 27.11 1.41
C GLU A 696 -10.34 27.57 0.04
N ILE A 697 -11.27 27.89 -0.86
CA ILE A 697 -10.97 28.46 -2.18
C ILE A 697 -11.62 29.84 -2.24
N ASN A 698 -10.78 30.85 -2.52
CA ASN A 698 -11.20 32.21 -2.85
C ASN A 698 -10.96 32.43 -4.34
N ASP A 699 -12.03 32.35 -5.11
CA ASP A 699 -11.99 32.52 -6.56
C ASP A 699 -11.74 33.97 -6.94
N SER A 700 -10.97 34.19 -8.00
CA SER A 700 -10.64 35.54 -8.49
C SER A 700 -10.16 36.44 -7.35
N TYR A 701 -9.37 35.87 -6.44
CA TYR A 701 -8.82 36.57 -5.26
C TYR A 701 -8.12 37.85 -5.68
N ILE A 702 -7.42 37.80 -6.81
CA ILE A 702 -6.95 38.98 -7.52
C ILE A 702 -7.35 38.86 -8.98
N ASP A 703 -8.19 39.81 -9.43
CA ASP A 703 -8.54 39.99 -10.84
C ASP A 703 -7.73 41.16 -11.40
N SER A 704 -6.82 40.87 -12.32
CA SER A 704 -6.05 41.92 -12.96
C SER A 704 -6.77 42.34 -14.25
N ASN A 705 -7.41 43.51 -14.23
CA ASN A 705 -8.04 44.10 -15.42
C ASN A 705 -7.06 44.33 -16.61
N VAL A 706 -5.76 44.08 -16.41
CA VAL A 706 -4.68 44.38 -17.36
C VAL A 706 -4.18 43.13 -18.11
N SER A 707 -4.30 41.91 -17.57
CA SER A 707 -3.57 40.74 -18.11
C SER A 707 -4.41 39.50 -18.45
N ASP A 708 -5.75 39.58 -18.40
CA ASP A 708 -6.69 38.44 -18.55
C ASP A 708 -6.41 37.24 -17.62
N SER A 709 -5.47 37.38 -16.68
CA SER A 709 -5.05 36.32 -15.76
C SER A 709 -5.70 36.48 -14.39
N LYS A 710 -6.25 35.37 -13.93
CA LYS A 710 -6.98 35.26 -12.66
C LYS A 710 -6.17 34.45 -11.67
N PHE A 711 -6.04 34.97 -10.45
CA PHE A 711 -5.36 34.28 -9.36
C PHE A 711 -6.38 33.77 -8.35
N ASN A 712 -6.38 32.46 -8.10
CA ASN A 712 -7.16 31.86 -7.02
C ASN A 712 -6.27 31.67 -5.79
N LEU A 713 -6.81 31.96 -4.61
CA LEU A 713 -6.17 31.64 -3.34
C LEU A 713 -6.74 30.34 -2.78
N ILE A 714 -5.87 29.34 -2.58
CA ILE A 714 -6.23 28.05 -1.97
C ILE A 714 -5.54 27.95 -0.63
N LYS A 715 -6.33 27.72 0.42
CA LYS A 715 -5.84 27.58 1.79
C LYS A 715 -6.08 26.17 2.32
N PHE A 716 -5.06 25.64 2.98
CA PHE A 716 -5.14 24.39 3.72
C PHE A 716 -5.03 24.71 5.22
N PRO A 717 -6.17 24.94 5.91
CA PRO A 717 -6.15 25.24 7.34
C PRO A 717 -5.62 24.03 8.12
N THR A 718 -4.44 24.17 8.72
CA THR A 718 -3.84 23.14 9.57
C THR A 718 -3.43 23.71 10.92
N LYS A 719 -3.27 22.82 11.92
CA LYS A 719 -2.65 23.16 13.21
C LYS A 719 -1.11 23.17 13.14
N ILE A 720 -0.55 22.74 12.01
CA ILE A 720 0.89 22.61 11.80
C ILE A 720 1.35 23.96 11.22
N ASN A 721 2.25 24.63 11.94
CA ASN A 721 2.84 25.89 11.51
C ASN A 721 4.27 25.64 11.06
N THR A 722 4.54 25.75 9.76
CA THR A 722 5.89 25.66 9.20
C THR A 722 6.48 27.07 9.14
N GLU A 723 7.15 27.49 10.22
CA GLU A 723 7.73 28.85 10.32
C GLU A 723 8.87 29.09 9.32
N ASN A 724 9.75 28.11 9.17
CA ASN A 724 10.94 28.19 8.32
C ASN A 724 11.04 26.97 7.39
N PRO A 725 10.28 26.95 6.27
CA PRO A 725 10.21 25.79 5.42
C PRO A 725 11.57 25.44 4.82
N LYS A 726 11.89 24.15 4.84
CA LYS A 726 13.08 23.57 4.22
C LYS A 726 12.74 23.00 2.86
N LEU A 727 13.38 23.55 1.84
CA LEU A 727 13.20 23.24 0.44
C LEU A 727 14.38 22.39 -0.04
N VAL A 728 14.08 21.36 -0.82
CA VAL A 728 15.05 20.65 -1.64
C VAL A 728 14.94 21.16 -3.07
N LEU A 729 16.01 21.77 -3.54
CA LEU A 729 16.15 22.19 -4.93
C LEU A 729 16.95 21.13 -5.68
N THR A 730 16.34 20.54 -6.71
CA THR A 730 16.99 19.48 -7.49
C THR A 730 17.68 20.04 -8.72
N ASN A 731 18.78 19.40 -9.12
CA ASN A 731 19.47 19.66 -10.36
C ASN A 731 19.40 18.38 -11.20
N PHE A 732 18.25 18.15 -11.82
CA PHE A 732 17.93 16.92 -12.54
C PHE A 732 18.01 17.11 -14.06
N LEU A 733 18.66 16.19 -14.76
CA LEU A 733 18.80 16.22 -16.21
C LEU A 733 17.57 15.64 -16.91
N THR A 734 16.99 16.45 -17.80
CA THR A 734 16.14 15.96 -18.90
C THR A 734 16.81 16.28 -20.23
N THR A 735 16.98 15.28 -21.09
CA THR A 735 17.73 15.45 -22.35
C THR A 735 16.82 15.97 -23.47
N ASP A 736 17.41 16.66 -24.45
CA ASP A 736 16.66 17.13 -25.62
C ASP A 736 16.06 15.94 -26.42
N GLU A 737 16.75 14.80 -26.46
CA GLU A 737 16.24 13.60 -27.13
C GLU A 737 15.04 13.02 -26.39
N SER A 738 15.06 13.00 -25.05
CA SER A 738 13.91 12.61 -24.23
C SER A 738 12.71 13.49 -24.53
N TRP A 739 12.93 14.80 -24.60
CA TRP A 739 11.90 15.78 -24.95
C TRP A 739 11.37 15.57 -26.38
N LYS A 740 12.24 15.41 -27.39
CA LYS A 740 11.83 15.15 -28.79
C LYS A 740 10.99 13.88 -28.89
N SER A 741 11.45 12.80 -28.25
CA SER A 741 10.74 11.52 -28.21
C SER A 741 9.37 11.66 -27.56
N ASN A 742 9.32 12.38 -26.44
CA ASN A 742 8.06 12.71 -25.79
C ASN A 742 7.17 13.48 -26.74
N VAL A 743 7.59 14.59 -27.36
CA VAL A 743 6.76 15.40 -28.26
C VAL A 743 6.22 14.60 -29.45
N ARG A 744 7.07 13.81 -30.12
CA ARG A 744 6.67 12.96 -31.27
C ARG A 744 5.72 11.82 -30.89
N GLY A 745 5.74 11.38 -29.63
CA GLY A 745 4.97 10.23 -29.18
C GLY A 745 5.56 8.90 -29.65
N ASP A 746 6.89 8.79 -29.69
CA ASP A 746 7.61 7.60 -30.16
C ASP A 746 7.44 6.36 -29.25
N ASN A 747 6.73 6.51 -28.12
CA ASN A 747 6.48 5.47 -27.12
C ASN A 747 7.76 4.80 -26.57
N PHE A 748 8.87 5.55 -26.53
CA PHE A 748 10.16 5.09 -26.01
C PHE A 748 10.93 6.25 -25.37
N GLU A 749 11.71 5.98 -24.31
CA GLU A 749 12.59 6.95 -23.65
C GLU A 749 14.04 6.73 -24.12
N PRO A 750 14.65 7.65 -24.90
CA PRO A 750 16.02 7.50 -25.38
C PRO A 750 17.06 7.51 -24.28
N ASP A 751 16.83 8.26 -23.20
CA ASP A 751 17.68 8.23 -22.02
C ASP A 751 17.28 7.08 -21.09
N SER A 752 17.89 5.92 -21.32
CA SER A 752 17.59 4.68 -20.60
C SER A 752 17.91 4.71 -19.10
N SER A 753 18.43 5.81 -18.56
CA SER A 753 18.69 5.94 -17.13
C SER A 753 17.79 6.99 -16.47
N ARG A 754 16.91 7.68 -17.21
CA ARG A 754 16.09 8.77 -16.67
C ARG A 754 15.20 8.33 -15.50
N PHE A 755 14.50 7.21 -15.62
CA PHE A 755 13.63 6.71 -14.53
C PHE A 755 14.45 6.20 -13.34
N THR A 756 15.57 5.52 -13.58
CA THR A 756 16.47 5.10 -12.50
C THR A 756 17.06 6.31 -11.78
N ARG A 757 17.46 7.37 -12.50
CA ARG A 757 18.03 8.59 -11.91
C ARG A 757 17.01 9.36 -11.07
N ILE A 758 15.75 9.48 -11.50
CA ILE A 758 14.70 10.12 -10.69
C ILE A 758 14.35 9.26 -9.45
N ASN A 759 14.33 7.93 -9.65
CA ASN A 759 14.53 6.87 -8.65
C ASN A 759 15.49 7.27 -7.53
N ARG A 760 16.74 7.35 -7.96
CA ARG A 760 17.91 7.50 -7.13
C ARG A 760 17.94 8.85 -6.42
N ILE A 761 17.68 9.97 -7.12
CA ILE A 761 17.72 11.29 -6.47
C ILE A 761 16.69 11.40 -5.34
N ILE A 762 15.48 10.86 -5.51
CA ILE A 762 14.47 10.85 -4.45
C ILE A 762 14.93 9.95 -3.29
N ASN A 763 15.48 8.77 -3.59
CA ASN A 763 16.03 7.88 -2.57
C ASN A 763 17.18 8.52 -1.79
N ASP A 764 18.10 9.22 -2.47
CA ASP A 764 19.23 9.91 -1.87
C ASP A 764 18.76 11.05 -0.97
N ILE A 765 17.76 11.83 -1.39
CA ILE A 765 17.12 12.83 -0.54
C ILE A 765 16.59 12.18 0.74
N LEU A 766 15.85 11.08 0.63
CA LEU A 766 15.25 10.41 1.79
C LEU A 766 16.31 9.82 2.75
N LYS A 767 17.36 9.20 2.20
CA LYS A 767 18.49 8.64 2.95
C LYS A 767 19.23 9.74 3.70
N GLU A 768 19.62 10.81 3.00
CA GLU A 768 20.39 11.91 3.58
C GLU A 768 19.60 12.71 4.62
N CYS A 769 18.30 12.92 4.40
CA CYS A 769 17.42 13.54 5.39
C CYS A 769 17.33 12.69 6.67
N SER A 770 17.21 11.37 6.52
CA SER A 770 17.17 10.44 7.66
C SER A 770 18.52 10.42 8.40
N ARG A 771 19.63 10.29 7.67
CA ARG A 771 21.00 10.24 8.21
C ARG A 771 21.36 11.52 8.96
N SER A 772 21.02 12.67 8.38
CA SER A 772 21.34 13.99 8.94
C SER A 772 20.28 14.51 9.93
N LYS A 773 19.21 13.74 10.17
CA LYS A 773 18.04 14.14 10.99
C LYS A 773 17.45 15.51 10.57
N ILE A 774 17.43 15.76 9.27
CA ILE A 774 16.85 16.98 8.67
C ILE A 774 15.45 16.66 8.18
N ASN A 775 14.45 17.37 8.71
CA ASN A 775 13.10 17.36 8.15
C ASN A 775 13.02 18.32 6.96
N VAL A 776 12.50 17.85 5.83
CA VAL A 776 12.29 18.64 4.61
C VAL A 776 10.78 18.78 4.38
N ASP A 777 10.35 19.96 3.94
CA ASP A 777 8.93 20.25 3.72
C ASP A 777 8.54 20.09 2.24
N TYR A 778 9.42 20.53 1.32
CA TYR A 778 9.14 20.55 -0.12
C TYR A 778 10.32 20.05 -0.95
N ILE A 779 10.06 19.23 -1.97
CA ILE A 779 10.99 18.92 -3.05
C ILE A 779 10.52 19.64 -4.31
N VAL A 780 11.45 20.27 -5.02
CA VAL A 780 11.17 21.02 -6.26
C VAL A 780 11.96 20.43 -7.43
N LEU A 781 11.26 20.13 -8.53
CA LEU A 781 11.85 19.60 -9.77
C LEU A 781 11.63 20.54 -10.97
N PRO A 782 12.56 20.56 -11.95
CA PRO A 782 12.52 21.47 -13.10
C PRO A 782 11.29 21.32 -14.02
N GLU A 783 11.13 22.25 -14.95
CA GLU A 783 10.14 22.17 -16.03
C GLU A 783 10.32 20.89 -16.86
N LEU A 784 9.21 20.24 -17.25
CA LEU A 784 9.16 19.01 -18.07
C LEU A 784 10.02 17.84 -17.55
N SER A 785 10.46 17.89 -16.30
CA SER A 785 11.41 16.92 -15.76
C SER A 785 10.75 15.59 -15.35
N MET A 786 9.56 15.67 -14.75
CA MET A 786 8.86 14.52 -14.18
C MET A 786 8.05 13.74 -15.23
N PRO A 787 8.37 12.45 -15.46
CA PRO A 787 7.54 11.58 -16.27
C PRO A 787 6.15 11.37 -15.64
N ARG A 788 5.08 11.49 -16.43
CA ARG A 788 3.70 11.43 -15.90
C ARG A 788 3.39 10.12 -15.16
N GLN A 789 3.96 9.02 -15.63
CA GLN A 789 3.73 7.68 -15.09
C GLN A 789 4.36 7.49 -13.70
N SER A 790 5.38 8.28 -13.35
CA SER A 790 6.11 8.18 -12.07
C SER A 790 5.51 9.03 -10.95
N ILE A 791 4.62 9.98 -11.27
CA ILE A 791 4.09 10.98 -10.33
C ILE A 791 3.46 10.31 -9.10
N LEU A 792 2.53 9.37 -9.30
CA LEU A 792 1.77 8.76 -8.20
C LEU A 792 2.67 7.96 -7.26
N ASP A 793 3.65 7.22 -7.79
CA ASP A 793 4.55 6.40 -6.99
C ASP A 793 5.53 7.26 -6.17
N ILE A 794 6.10 8.30 -6.78
CA ILE A 794 6.97 9.26 -6.09
C ILE A 794 6.17 10.04 -5.04
N ALA A 795 4.99 10.55 -5.37
CA ALA A 795 4.14 11.28 -4.42
C ALA A 795 3.77 10.43 -3.20
N LYS A 796 3.30 9.19 -3.42
CA LYS A 796 2.96 8.24 -2.36
C LYS A 796 4.16 7.92 -1.47
N LYS A 797 5.36 7.86 -2.04
CA LYS A 797 6.60 7.68 -1.29
C LYS A 797 6.85 8.87 -0.35
N LEU A 798 6.80 10.09 -0.89
CA LEU A 798 7.04 11.33 -0.16
C LEU A 798 5.99 11.60 0.94
N LYS A 799 4.73 11.19 0.70
CA LYS A 799 3.62 11.22 1.67
C LYS A 799 4.00 10.59 3.01
N SER A 800 4.67 9.43 2.95
CA SER A 800 5.05 8.66 4.14
C SER A 800 6.09 9.36 5.04
N LYS A 801 6.69 10.44 4.53
CA LYS A 801 7.69 11.28 5.22
C LYS A 801 7.20 12.71 5.43
N GLY A 802 5.96 13.03 5.04
CA GLY A 802 5.42 14.38 5.16
C GLY A 802 6.01 15.40 4.19
N ILE A 803 6.74 14.95 3.14
CA ILE A 803 7.38 15.83 2.15
C ILE A 803 6.42 16.12 0.98
N SER A 804 6.18 17.39 0.67
CA SER A 804 5.36 17.82 -0.47
C SER A 804 6.21 17.95 -1.74
N LEU A 805 5.59 17.84 -2.91
CA LEU A 805 6.28 17.85 -4.21
C LEU A 805 5.75 18.98 -5.09
N ILE A 806 6.65 19.80 -5.61
CA ILE A 806 6.38 20.85 -6.61
C ILE A 806 7.18 20.50 -7.85
N THR A 807 6.54 20.27 -9.00
CA THR A 807 7.27 19.76 -10.17
C THR A 807 6.66 20.20 -11.48
N GLY A 808 7.53 20.56 -12.43
CA GLY A 808 7.15 20.53 -13.85
C GLY A 808 7.01 19.09 -14.32
N VAL A 809 5.97 18.82 -15.11
CA VAL A 809 5.68 17.48 -15.66
C VAL A 809 5.74 17.50 -17.17
N GLU A 810 6.03 16.36 -17.79
CA GLU A 810 5.95 16.20 -19.24
C GLU A 810 4.58 16.65 -19.80
N TYR A 811 4.54 17.02 -21.09
CA TYR A 811 3.32 17.54 -21.71
C TYR A 811 2.12 16.60 -21.56
N GLU A 812 0.96 17.18 -21.29
CA GLU A 812 -0.31 16.50 -21.52
C GLU A 812 -0.69 16.67 -22.98
N LYS A 813 -1.12 15.61 -23.66
CA LYS A 813 -1.38 15.67 -25.11
C LYS A 813 -2.83 15.43 -25.45
N GLU A 814 -3.33 16.19 -26.42
CA GLU A 814 -4.61 15.98 -27.08
C GLU A 814 -4.44 15.91 -28.59
N TYR A 815 -4.56 14.69 -29.15
CA TYR A 815 -4.47 14.47 -30.59
C TYR A 815 -5.73 14.93 -31.32
N SER A 816 -5.54 15.60 -32.46
CA SER A 816 -6.62 15.98 -33.37
C SER A 816 -7.26 14.75 -34.02
N GLN A 817 -8.54 14.84 -34.37
CA GLN A 817 -9.24 13.79 -35.14
C GLN A 817 -8.86 13.79 -36.62
N SER A 818 -8.39 14.92 -37.16
CA SER A 818 -7.90 15.06 -38.52
C SER A 818 -6.54 15.73 -38.53
N ILE A 819 -5.60 15.17 -39.31
CA ILE A 819 -4.29 15.76 -39.54
C ILE A 819 -4.42 16.69 -40.75
N GLN A 820 -4.27 18.00 -40.53
CA GLN A 820 -4.26 19.01 -41.58
C GLN A 820 -2.99 19.85 -41.45
N ASN A 821 -2.28 20.10 -42.56
CA ASN A 821 -1.10 20.98 -42.60
C ASN A 821 -0.04 20.65 -41.52
N ASN A 822 0.32 19.36 -41.37
CA ASN A 822 1.26 18.86 -40.35
C ASN A 822 0.86 19.10 -38.88
N TYR A 823 -0.32 19.65 -38.61
CA TYR A 823 -0.84 19.78 -37.26
C TYR A 823 -1.41 18.43 -36.79
N VAL A 824 -0.85 17.93 -35.69
CA VAL A 824 -1.15 16.62 -35.09
C VAL A 824 -2.04 16.77 -33.86
N GLY A 825 -1.91 17.87 -33.11
CA GLY A 825 -2.70 18.10 -31.91
C GLY A 825 -2.17 19.21 -31.01
N ASN A 826 -2.73 19.25 -29.81
CA ASN A 826 -2.38 20.21 -28.78
C ASN A 826 -1.61 19.55 -27.63
N VAL A 827 -0.81 20.36 -26.95
CA VAL A 827 -0.11 20.00 -25.72
C VAL A 827 -0.34 21.03 -24.63
N SER A 828 -0.28 20.60 -23.37
CA SER A 828 -0.33 21.46 -22.20
C SER A 828 0.92 21.23 -21.35
N ASN A 829 1.56 22.32 -20.94
CA ASN A 829 2.72 22.33 -20.04
C ASN A 829 2.25 22.71 -18.64
N GLN A 830 2.55 21.87 -17.65
CA GLN A 830 1.90 21.93 -16.35
C GLN A 830 2.92 21.97 -15.21
N LEU A 831 2.60 22.77 -14.19
CA LEU A 831 3.20 22.76 -12.87
C LEU A 831 2.24 22.09 -11.89
N LEU A 832 2.71 21.06 -11.21
CA LEU A 832 1.93 20.34 -10.20
C LEU A 832 2.40 20.71 -8.80
N TYR A 833 1.44 21.04 -7.94
CA TYR A 833 1.63 21.13 -6.50
C TYR A 833 0.96 19.93 -5.83
N ILE A 834 1.76 18.98 -5.37
CA ILE A 834 1.30 17.79 -4.63
C ILE A 834 1.60 18.02 -3.15
N LEU A 835 0.57 18.36 -2.39
CA LEU A 835 0.69 18.89 -1.03
C LEU A 835 0.20 17.87 -0.01
N ASN A 836 0.95 17.71 1.07
CA ASN A 836 0.54 16.86 2.19
C ASN A 836 -0.45 17.57 3.09
N VAL A 837 -1.70 17.15 3.05
CA VAL A 837 -2.80 17.75 3.80
C VAL A 837 -3.20 16.86 4.96
N ASN A 838 -3.48 17.46 6.11
CA ASN A 838 -4.01 16.72 7.26
C ASN A 838 -5.55 16.78 7.22
N ASN A 839 -6.21 15.63 7.20
CA ASN A 839 -7.67 15.53 7.26
C ASN A 839 -8.21 15.35 8.70
N GLY A 840 -7.38 15.65 9.70
CA GLY A 840 -7.65 15.54 11.13
C GLY A 840 -7.25 14.19 11.74
N LYS A 841 -7.30 13.10 10.96
CA LYS A 841 -6.96 11.73 11.41
C LYS A 841 -5.74 11.15 10.70
N TYR A 842 -5.52 11.52 9.44
CA TYR A 842 -4.51 10.96 8.55
C TYR A 842 -3.81 12.07 7.77
N ASN A 843 -2.57 11.81 7.37
CA ASN A 843 -1.93 12.57 6.31
C ASN A 843 -2.48 12.06 4.97
N ASP A 844 -3.02 12.95 4.16
CA ASP A 844 -3.37 12.71 2.77
C ASP A 844 -2.58 13.61 1.81
N GLN A 845 -2.76 13.44 0.52
CA GLN A 845 -2.17 14.29 -0.51
C GLN A 845 -3.24 14.81 -1.46
N ILE A 846 -3.06 16.03 -1.94
CA ILE A 846 -3.90 16.64 -2.97
C ILE A 846 -3.02 17.28 -4.04
N ALA A 847 -3.44 17.19 -5.30
CA ALA A 847 -2.77 17.83 -6.43
C ALA A 847 -3.55 19.06 -6.90
N ILE A 848 -2.84 20.18 -7.06
CA ILE A 848 -3.29 21.36 -7.81
C ILE A 848 -2.47 21.42 -9.09
N ILE A 849 -3.14 21.58 -10.24
CA ILE A 849 -2.49 21.65 -11.56
C ILE A 849 -2.61 23.08 -12.08
N GLN A 850 -1.46 23.67 -12.42
CA GLN A 850 -1.36 25.00 -13.02
C GLN A 850 -0.81 24.90 -14.44
N GLU A 851 -1.43 25.62 -15.37
CA GLU A 851 -1.08 25.63 -16.79
C GLU A 851 -0.03 26.71 -17.11
N LYS A 852 0.89 26.42 -18.03
CA LYS A 852 1.69 27.44 -18.73
C LYS A 852 0.81 28.09 -19.78
N THR A 853 0.66 29.40 -19.69
CA THR A 853 -0.31 30.16 -20.49
C THR A 853 0.32 30.72 -21.75
N ILE A 854 1.61 31.09 -21.70
CA ILE A 854 2.32 31.70 -22.81
C ILE A 854 3.53 30.81 -23.15
N PRO A 855 3.60 30.23 -24.37
CA PRO A 855 4.77 29.46 -24.78
C PRO A 855 6.00 30.36 -24.87
N ALA A 856 7.19 29.79 -24.65
CA ALA A 856 8.40 30.49 -25.06
C ALA A 856 8.44 30.58 -26.61
N ILE A 857 9.03 31.65 -27.16
CA ILE A 857 9.06 31.87 -28.62
C ILE A 857 9.66 30.66 -29.36
N HIS A 858 10.75 30.11 -28.84
CA HIS A 858 11.39 28.93 -29.42
C HIS A 858 10.54 27.66 -29.21
N GLU A 859 9.91 27.50 -28.03
CA GLU A 859 9.07 26.34 -27.69
C GLU A 859 7.92 26.15 -28.69
N GLU A 860 7.22 27.23 -29.08
CA GLU A 860 6.12 27.13 -30.04
C GLU A 860 6.60 26.60 -31.40
N SER A 861 7.70 27.15 -31.92
CA SER A 861 8.26 26.73 -33.21
C SER A 861 8.83 25.31 -33.15
N GLU A 862 9.48 24.91 -32.06
CA GLU A 862 10.08 23.60 -31.88
C GLU A 862 9.02 22.51 -31.71
N LEU A 863 7.95 22.76 -30.93
CA LEU A 863 6.83 21.83 -30.78
C LEU A 863 6.17 21.50 -32.13
N PHE A 864 5.96 22.53 -32.96
CA PHE A 864 5.36 22.36 -34.27
C PHE A 864 6.31 21.63 -35.23
N ASN A 865 7.59 22.00 -35.26
CA ASN A 865 8.58 21.40 -36.16
C ASN A 865 8.90 19.93 -35.81
N VAL A 866 8.92 19.59 -34.52
CA VAL A 866 9.29 18.24 -34.05
C VAL A 866 8.12 17.28 -34.11
N GLY A 867 6.93 17.69 -33.66
CA GLY A 867 5.77 16.79 -33.51
C GLY A 867 4.47 17.29 -34.11
N GLY A 868 4.46 18.44 -34.80
CA GLY A 868 3.22 19.03 -35.31
C GLY A 868 2.28 19.49 -34.19
N MET A 869 2.80 19.74 -32.98
CA MET A 869 2.02 20.05 -31.80
C MET A 869 1.95 21.55 -31.54
N ARG A 870 0.89 22.02 -30.88
CA ARG A 870 0.76 23.41 -30.40
C ARG A 870 0.49 23.45 -28.91
N LEU A 871 1.11 24.40 -28.20
CA LEU A 871 0.79 24.62 -26.80
C LEU A 871 -0.60 25.26 -26.68
N ASN A 872 -1.51 24.62 -25.96
CA ASN A 872 -2.86 25.10 -25.70
C ASN A 872 -3.23 24.85 -24.22
N PRO A 873 -3.21 25.88 -23.36
CA PRO A 873 -3.54 25.72 -21.95
C PRO A 873 -5.02 25.37 -21.77
N LYS A 874 -5.33 24.53 -20.78
CA LYS A 874 -6.73 24.20 -20.45
C LYS A 874 -7.49 25.35 -19.79
N ASN A 875 -6.78 26.23 -19.10
CA ASN A 875 -7.28 27.43 -18.45
C ASN A 875 -6.12 28.41 -18.21
N ASN A 876 -6.43 29.67 -17.89
CA ASN A 876 -5.44 30.72 -17.64
C ASN A 876 -5.26 31.04 -16.14
N LEU A 877 -5.62 30.11 -15.24
CA LEU A 877 -5.57 30.35 -13.80
C LEU A 877 -4.16 30.15 -13.25
N LYS A 878 -3.77 31.04 -12.36
CA LYS A 878 -2.57 30.92 -11.51
C LYS A 878 -3.01 30.82 -10.05
N TYR A 879 -2.14 30.32 -9.19
CA TYR A 879 -2.49 30.04 -7.79
C TYR A 879 -1.58 30.74 -6.80
N ILE A 880 -2.18 31.25 -5.74
CA ILE A 880 -1.54 31.56 -4.47
C ILE A 880 -1.96 30.46 -3.50
N ILE A 881 -1.00 29.77 -2.91
CA ILE A 881 -1.24 28.61 -2.05
C ILE A 881 -0.78 28.94 -0.65
N GLU A 882 -1.65 28.72 0.32
CA GLU A 882 -1.31 28.72 1.75
C GLU A 882 -1.33 27.29 2.28
N HIS A 883 -0.15 26.78 2.61
CA HIS A 883 0.02 25.42 3.11
C HIS A 883 0.87 25.43 4.38
N ASN A 884 0.33 24.98 5.51
CA ASN A 884 1.01 25.00 6.82
C ASN A 884 1.56 26.39 7.19
N ASN A 885 0.77 27.44 6.95
CA ASN A 885 1.18 28.84 7.14
C ASN A 885 2.39 29.26 6.30
N PHE A 886 2.65 28.60 5.16
CA PHE A 886 3.61 29.05 4.16
C PHE A 886 2.87 29.47 2.89
N PHE A 887 3.08 30.72 2.45
CA PHE A 887 2.41 31.30 1.28
C PHE A 887 3.36 31.29 0.09
N PHE A 888 2.95 30.65 -0.99
CA PHE A 888 3.75 30.60 -2.21
C PHE A 888 2.91 30.61 -3.48
N GLY A 889 3.54 31.00 -4.57
CA GLY A 889 3.03 30.85 -5.93
C GLY A 889 4.08 30.19 -6.81
N GLY A 890 3.71 29.85 -8.04
CA GLY A 890 4.64 29.25 -8.99
C GLY A 890 4.48 29.80 -10.40
N LEU A 891 5.58 29.85 -11.14
CA LEU A 891 5.64 30.24 -12.55
C LEU A 891 6.51 29.24 -13.33
N ILE A 892 6.20 29.05 -14.60
CA ILE A 892 6.91 28.11 -15.49
C ILE A 892 7.75 28.90 -16.50
N CYS A 893 9.07 28.91 -16.31
CA CYS A 893 10.05 29.49 -17.25
C CYS A 893 9.63 30.87 -17.79
N ASN A 894 9.19 30.93 -19.06
CA ASN A 894 8.75 32.15 -19.73
C ASN A 894 7.66 32.95 -18.99
N ASP A 895 6.83 32.30 -18.16
CA ASP A 895 5.85 32.98 -17.31
C ASP A 895 6.51 34.04 -16.39
N LEU A 896 7.77 33.84 -15.98
CA LEU A 896 8.52 34.78 -15.15
C LEU A 896 8.76 36.13 -15.87
N LEU A 897 8.87 36.12 -17.20
CA LEU A 897 9.10 37.32 -17.98
C LEU A 897 7.87 38.23 -17.99
N ASN A 898 6.68 37.66 -17.77
CA ASN A 898 5.45 38.43 -17.68
C ASN A 898 5.42 39.23 -16.36
N ILE A 899 5.51 40.56 -16.49
CA ILE A 899 5.50 41.48 -15.34
C ILE A 899 4.16 41.41 -14.61
N ASP A 900 3.05 41.23 -15.31
CA ASP A 900 1.71 41.23 -14.70
C ASP A 900 1.55 40.04 -13.75
N TYR A 901 2.08 38.87 -14.14
CA TYR A 901 2.08 37.68 -13.28
C TYR A 901 2.89 37.89 -12.01
N ARG A 902 4.04 38.57 -12.12
CA ARG A 902 4.86 38.88 -10.94
C ARG A 902 4.21 39.94 -10.07
N GLN A 903 3.77 41.05 -10.66
CA GLN A 903 3.23 42.21 -9.94
C GLN A 903 2.11 41.83 -8.97
N VAL A 904 1.20 40.97 -9.41
CA VAL A 904 0.05 40.49 -8.60
C VAL A 904 0.50 39.77 -7.32
N LEU A 905 1.67 39.13 -7.33
CA LEU A 905 2.20 38.38 -6.19
C LEU A 905 2.91 39.25 -5.15
N ARG A 906 3.12 40.55 -5.42
CA ARG A 906 3.84 41.45 -4.52
C ARG A 906 3.11 41.57 -3.17
N GLY A 907 3.78 41.13 -2.10
CA GLY A 907 3.23 41.18 -0.75
C GLY A 907 2.25 40.06 -0.41
N GLU A 908 1.93 39.19 -1.36
CA GLU A 908 0.98 38.08 -1.22
C GLU A 908 1.63 36.73 -0.91
N ILE A 909 2.93 36.59 -1.16
CA ILE A 909 3.69 35.33 -1.00
C ILE A 909 4.99 35.54 -0.22
N ASP A 910 5.46 34.47 0.43
CA ASP A 910 6.80 34.41 1.03
C ASP A 910 7.85 33.91 0.05
N THR A 911 7.44 32.97 -0.82
CA THR A 911 8.31 32.35 -1.82
C THR A 911 7.62 32.22 -3.17
N LEU A 912 8.34 32.56 -4.24
CA LEU A 912 7.98 32.24 -5.61
C LEU A 912 8.79 31.03 -6.08
N PHE A 913 8.12 29.96 -6.50
CA PHE A 913 8.76 28.85 -7.19
C PHE A 913 8.82 29.10 -8.69
N VAL A 914 9.98 28.93 -9.30
CA VAL A 914 10.15 29.05 -10.74
C VAL A 914 10.79 27.78 -11.26
N VAL A 915 10.02 26.97 -11.99
CA VAL A 915 10.53 25.74 -12.63
C VAL A 915 10.88 26.04 -14.07
N GLU A 916 12.06 25.62 -14.50
CA GLU A 916 12.64 26.11 -15.75
C GLU A 916 13.34 25.01 -16.55
N TRP A 917 13.26 25.14 -17.87
CA TRP A 917 14.21 24.57 -18.81
C TRP A 917 14.72 25.72 -19.68
N ASN A 918 15.65 26.51 -19.13
CA ASN A 918 16.13 27.73 -19.77
C ASN A 918 17.66 27.74 -19.93
N GLN A 919 18.11 28.13 -21.11
CA GLN A 919 19.53 28.26 -21.46
C GLN A 919 20.11 29.66 -21.19
N ASP A 920 19.28 30.71 -21.19
CA ASP A 920 19.71 32.10 -20.97
C ASP A 920 19.83 32.42 -19.48
N ILE A 921 20.90 31.92 -18.88
CA ILE A 921 21.19 32.06 -17.45
C ILE A 921 21.45 33.52 -17.07
N ASP A 922 22.08 34.30 -17.95
CA ASP A 922 22.49 35.67 -17.66
C ASP A 922 21.28 36.61 -17.56
N MET A 923 20.34 36.53 -18.51
CA MET A 923 19.10 37.30 -18.44
C MET A 923 18.31 36.93 -17.18
N TYR A 924 18.13 35.63 -16.92
CA TYR A 924 17.37 35.15 -15.76
C TYR A 924 18.04 35.54 -14.43
N ASN A 925 19.37 35.62 -14.37
CA ASN A 925 20.08 36.12 -13.19
C ASN A 925 19.69 37.56 -12.82
N HIS A 926 19.48 38.43 -13.80
CA HIS A 926 18.97 39.77 -13.58
C HIS A 926 17.49 39.77 -13.19
N ILE A 927 16.67 38.96 -13.86
CA ILE A 927 15.21 38.91 -13.61
C ILE A 927 14.89 38.32 -12.24
N ILE A 928 15.57 37.27 -11.81
CA ILE A 928 15.42 36.67 -10.48
C ILE A 928 15.87 37.65 -9.40
N SER A 929 16.98 38.37 -9.65
CA SER A 929 17.44 39.44 -8.75
C SER A 929 16.43 40.57 -8.63
N ALA A 930 15.83 41.02 -9.73
CA ALA A 930 14.79 42.04 -9.71
C ALA A 930 13.54 41.52 -8.98
N THR A 931 13.04 40.35 -9.37
CA THR A 931 11.83 39.72 -8.83
C THR A 931 11.88 39.55 -7.31
N SER A 932 13.00 39.05 -6.76
CA SER A 932 13.14 38.90 -5.31
C SER A 932 13.00 40.23 -4.57
N ASN A 933 13.51 41.34 -5.14
CA ASN A 933 13.38 42.67 -4.54
C ASN A 933 12.00 43.30 -4.82
N ASP A 934 11.49 43.18 -6.03
CA ASP A 934 10.23 43.80 -6.48
C ASP A 934 9.01 43.19 -5.80
N LEU A 935 9.03 41.88 -5.56
CA LEU A 935 7.99 41.19 -4.81
C LEU A 935 8.29 41.20 -3.30
N HIS A 936 9.54 41.45 -2.94
CA HIS A 936 10.10 41.34 -1.60
C HIS A 936 9.84 39.94 -1.00
N CYS A 937 10.18 38.90 -1.76
CA CYS A 937 9.99 37.50 -1.38
C CYS A 937 11.22 36.66 -1.75
N TYR A 938 11.30 35.45 -1.22
CA TYR A 938 12.28 34.46 -1.68
C TYR A 938 11.89 33.96 -3.08
N VAL A 939 12.87 33.64 -3.90
CA VAL A 939 12.68 33.07 -5.24
C VAL A 939 13.47 31.77 -5.32
N ALA A 940 12.76 30.66 -5.44
CA ALA A 940 13.30 29.32 -5.61
C ALA A 940 13.30 28.96 -7.10
N GLN A 941 14.41 29.20 -7.78
CA GLN A 941 14.64 28.90 -9.18
C GLN A 941 15.17 27.47 -9.32
N VAL A 942 14.51 26.63 -10.10
CA VAL A 942 14.90 25.24 -10.33
C VAL A 942 14.93 24.96 -11.82
N ASN A 943 16.14 24.90 -12.37
CA ASN A 943 16.38 24.76 -13.79
C ASN A 943 16.89 23.35 -14.14
N ASN A 944 16.74 22.95 -15.39
CA ASN A 944 17.28 21.70 -15.91
C ASN A 944 18.80 21.66 -15.71
N ARG A 945 19.33 20.52 -15.22
CA ARG A 945 20.76 20.32 -14.93
C ARG A 945 21.68 20.63 -16.10
N LYS A 946 21.20 20.43 -17.34
CA LYS A 946 21.94 20.74 -18.57
C LYS A 946 22.52 22.16 -18.56
N TYR A 947 21.75 23.12 -18.06
CA TYR A 947 22.16 24.53 -17.97
C TYR A 947 22.53 24.93 -16.54
N GLY A 948 21.84 24.38 -15.53
CA GLY A 948 22.06 24.69 -14.12
C GLY A 948 21.53 26.07 -13.72
N ASP A 949 22.16 26.72 -12.74
CA ASP A 949 21.70 27.96 -12.09
C ASP A 949 20.47 27.80 -11.19
N THR A 950 20.23 26.59 -10.69
CA THR A 950 19.26 26.32 -9.62
C THR A 950 19.68 27.04 -8.34
N ARG A 951 18.77 27.79 -7.71
CA ARG A 951 19.08 28.60 -6.51
C ARG A 951 17.87 28.97 -5.67
N LEU A 952 18.14 29.26 -4.40
CA LEU A 952 17.23 29.99 -3.52
C LEU A 952 17.80 31.38 -3.29
N ARG A 953 17.07 32.42 -3.73
CA ARG A 953 17.46 33.82 -3.52
C ARG A 953 16.48 34.54 -2.61
N GLY A 954 16.96 35.30 -1.63
CA GLY A 954 16.14 36.15 -0.77
C GLY A 954 16.43 37.65 -0.94
N PRO A 955 15.52 38.55 -0.50
CA PRO A 955 15.70 40.00 -0.55
C PRO A 955 16.62 40.50 0.59
N LEU A 956 17.73 39.80 0.81
CA LEU A 956 18.64 40.04 1.92
C LEU A 956 19.55 41.24 1.65
N LYS A 957 19.87 41.98 2.73
CA LYS A 957 20.67 43.20 2.62
C LYS A 957 22.10 42.88 2.21
N GLU A 958 22.74 41.95 2.91
CA GLU A 958 24.12 41.56 2.68
C GLU A 958 24.24 40.75 1.38
N SER A 959 25.17 41.13 0.51
CA SER A 959 25.25 40.56 -0.85
C SER A 959 25.58 39.07 -0.88
N TYR A 960 26.38 38.60 0.07
CA TYR A 960 26.78 37.19 0.16
C TYR A 960 25.68 36.28 0.72
N GLU A 961 24.64 36.84 1.37
CA GLU A 961 23.51 36.08 1.92
C GLU A 961 22.34 35.99 0.93
N ARG A 962 22.31 36.83 -0.11
CA ARG A 962 21.19 36.91 -1.06
C ARG A 962 20.91 35.60 -1.75
N ASP A 963 21.95 34.93 -2.26
CA ASP A 963 21.83 33.59 -2.80
C ASP A 963 22.07 32.59 -1.65
N VAL A 964 21.00 32.23 -0.94
CA VAL A 964 21.02 31.27 0.18
C VAL A 964 21.65 29.95 -0.24
N ALA A 965 21.32 29.51 -1.45
CA ALA A 965 22.03 28.47 -2.15
C ALA A 965 22.03 28.79 -3.64
N ARG A 966 23.13 28.50 -4.34
CA ARG A 966 23.20 28.59 -5.80
C ARG A 966 24.08 27.47 -6.34
N VAL A 967 23.55 26.82 -7.37
CA VAL A 967 24.05 25.56 -7.89
C VAL A 967 24.31 25.71 -9.38
N ARG A 968 25.49 25.28 -9.84
CA ARG A 968 25.89 25.36 -11.25
C ARG A 968 26.23 23.97 -11.78
N GLY A 969 25.61 23.57 -12.89
CA GLY A 969 25.97 22.40 -13.70
C GLY A 969 26.24 21.10 -12.94
N GLY A 970 26.98 20.17 -13.58
CA GLY A 970 27.41 18.89 -12.99
C GLY A 970 27.12 17.68 -13.88
N GLU A 971 27.89 16.60 -13.73
CA GLU A 971 27.71 15.35 -14.47
C GLU A 971 26.68 14.41 -13.83
N LEU A 972 26.56 14.45 -12.51
CA LEU A 972 25.59 13.67 -11.74
C LEU A 972 24.38 14.52 -11.39
N ASP A 973 23.22 13.88 -11.23
CA ASP A 973 22.05 14.54 -10.65
C ASP A 973 22.28 14.67 -9.15
N TYR A 974 21.94 15.83 -8.58
CA TYR A 974 22.10 16.10 -7.16
C TYR A 974 21.06 17.11 -6.68
N PHE A 975 21.08 17.37 -5.38
CA PHE A 975 20.14 18.27 -4.74
C PHE A 975 20.82 19.11 -3.67
N VAL A 976 20.19 20.23 -3.31
CA VAL A 976 20.61 21.06 -2.18
C VAL A 976 19.40 21.31 -1.29
N VAL A 977 19.61 21.20 0.03
CA VAL A 977 18.62 21.57 1.05
C VAL A 977 18.86 23.03 1.45
N SER A 978 17.81 23.84 1.45
CA SER A 978 17.89 25.26 1.82
C SER A 978 16.66 25.70 2.60
N SER A 979 16.83 26.66 3.52
CA SER A 979 15.74 27.15 4.37
C SER A 979 15.26 28.53 3.94
N VAL A 980 13.94 28.72 3.92
CA VAL A 980 13.30 30.02 3.79
C VAL A 980 13.01 30.56 5.19
N ASN A 981 13.45 31.79 5.50
CA ASN A 981 13.08 32.45 6.76
C ASN A 981 11.81 33.30 6.56
N ALA A 982 10.65 32.63 6.44
CA ALA A 982 9.39 33.28 6.13
C ALA A 982 8.92 34.19 7.27
N THR A 983 9.07 33.74 8.53
CA THR A 983 8.71 34.53 9.71
C THR A 983 9.48 35.84 9.78
N ALA A 984 10.81 35.81 9.70
CA ALA A 984 11.61 37.04 9.77
C ALA A 984 11.32 37.98 8.58
N LEU A 985 11.05 37.43 7.40
CA LEU A 985 10.65 38.21 6.23
C LEU A 985 9.34 38.96 6.49
N ARG A 986 8.33 38.27 7.02
CA ARG A 986 7.03 38.84 7.35
C ARG A 986 7.12 39.89 8.45
N GLU A 987 7.85 39.60 9.53
CA GLU A 987 8.10 40.55 10.61
C GLU A 987 8.74 41.84 10.08
N PHE A 988 9.74 41.72 9.22
CA PHE A 988 10.37 42.86 8.57
C PHE A 988 9.41 43.67 7.69
N GLN A 989 8.49 42.99 6.99
CA GLN A 989 7.48 43.59 6.12
C GLN A 989 6.36 44.33 6.86
N ARG A 990 6.16 44.07 8.16
CA ARG A 990 5.11 44.71 8.97
C ARG A 990 5.44 46.14 9.37
N PHE A 991 6.72 46.51 9.41
CA PHE A 991 7.12 47.84 9.83
C PHE A 991 6.66 48.89 8.81
N TYR A 992 6.10 49.99 9.32
CA TYR A 992 5.74 51.14 8.50
C TYR A 992 6.94 51.71 7.73
N ARG A 993 8.14 51.67 8.33
CA ARG A 993 9.42 51.96 7.69
C ARG A 993 10.33 50.75 7.84
N SER A 994 10.87 50.24 6.74
CA SER A 994 11.74 49.06 6.76
C SER A 994 12.93 49.26 7.71
N PRO A 995 13.19 48.29 8.60
CA PRO A 995 14.37 48.28 9.45
C PRO A 995 15.68 48.26 8.64
N ASN A 996 16.80 48.55 9.31
CA ASN A 996 18.11 48.55 8.65
C ASN A 996 18.60 47.17 8.23
N LYS A 997 18.22 46.08 8.89
CA LYS A 997 18.62 44.69 8.66
C LYS A 997 17.48 43.75 9.11
N PRO A 998 17.43 42.47 8.69
CA PRO A 998 18.37 41.77 7.81
C PRO A 998 18.05 41.87 6.31
N PHE A 999 16.84 42.31 5.95
CA PHE A 999 16.41 42.43 4.55
C PHE A 999 16.68 43.83 3.98
N LYS A 1000 16.61 43.94 2.65
CA LYS A 1000 16.54 45.23 1.97
C LYS A 1000 15.22 45.93 2.28
N PRO A 1001 15.13 47.27 2.12
CA PRO A 1001 13.86 47.96 2.25
C PRO A 1001 12.79 47.40 1.31
N VAL A 1002 11.54 47.38 1.77
CA VAL A 1002 10.41 47.00 0.93
C VAL A 1002 10.28 47.98 -0.24
N PRO A 1003 9.87 47.51 -1.44
CA PRO A 1003 9.73 48.39 -2.59
C PRO A 1003 8.62 49.41 -2.39
N THR A 1004 8.70 50.52 -3.12
CA THR A 1004 7.67 51.57 -3.09
C THR A 1004 6.30 50.99 -3.42
N GLY A 1005 5.29 51.33 -2.61
CA GLY A 1005 3.92 50.83 -2.77
C GLY A 1005 3.71 49.39 -2.31
N PHE A 1006 4.69 48.76 -1.67
CA PHE A 1006 4.52 47.43 -1.07
C PHE A 1006 3.41 47.43 -0.03
N LYS A 1007 2.50 46.46 -0.14
CA LYS A 1007 1.43 46.20 0.84
C LYS A 1007 1.43 44.72 1.14
N MET A 1008 1.67 44.37 2.40
CA MET A 1008 1.54 42.99 2.86
C MET A 1008 0.07 42.63 2.97
N SER A 1009 -0.30 41.46 2.45
CA SER A 1009 -1.68 40.99 2.48
C SER A 1009 -2.19 40.71 3.89
N GLU A 1010 -3.49 40.91 4.11
CA GLU A 1010 -4.13 40.65 5.41
C GLU A 1010 -4.05 39.17 5.81
N GLU A 1011 -4.06 38.27 4.83
CA GLU A 1011 -3.92 36.83 5.05
C GLU A 1011 -2.57 36.49 5.67
N ARG A 1012 -1.47 37.11 5.18
CA ARG A 1012 -0.14 36.94 5.74
C ARG A 1012 0.02 37.67 7.09
N ARG A 1013 -0.70 38.77 7.33
CA ARG A 1013 -0.65 39.52 8.60
C ARG A 1013 -1.32 38.79 9.77
N LYS A 1014 -2.47 38.15 9.53
CA LYS A 1014 -3.32 37.57 10.60
C LYS A 1014 -2.73 36.36 11.33
N LYS A 1015 -1.73 35.68 10.75
CA LYS A 1015 -1.25 34.39 11.27
C LYS A 1015 -0.05 34.46 12.23
N ASP A 1016 0.74 35.53 12.22
CA ASP A 1016 1.82 35.74 13.22
C ASP A 1016 1.39 36.66 14.38
N LEU A 1017 0.12 36.55 14.83
CA LEU A 1017 -0.46 37.29 15.98
C LEU A 1017 -1.09 36.35 17.03
N LYS A 1018 -0.72 35.07 17.06
CA LYS A 1018 -1.15 34.10 18.08
C LYS A 1018 0.03 33.51 18.81
#